data_AF-A0A960T0I4-F1
#
_entry.id   AF-A0A960T0I4-F1
#
_cell.length_a   1.000
_cell.length_b   1.000
_cell.length_c   1.000
_cell.angle_alpha   90.00
_cell.angle_beta   90.00
_cell.angle_gamma   90.00
#
_symmetry.space_group_name_H-M   'P 1'
#
loop_
_entity.id
_entity.type
_entity.pdbx_description
1 polymer ?
#
loop_
_entity_poly.entity_id
_entity_poly.type
_entity_poly.pdbx_seq_one_letter_code
_entity_poly.pdbx_strand_id
1 'polypeptide(L)'
;ATGNTTEFVSGLTEVNVRNGGALINTNGFDVTIPTPLFHSNIGGDSATDGGLVKNGSGTLTLDFDNSGDPYTGATIVNGGTLSIGSSGYVETNVTANSGSSVGGTGTLAGSLTTNAGSALTNDLTGPLLVDGAVDFAGATGLVFTDAPANGVTYDLIDYTFGSVSNVGNLASTTARVTIGNTGSKITGTVTTGTRTWSTTSGTWEINGAANFLEGDQKFFNGDTVVFNNPAAPSTVTLNGNLVPVSVSVTNTNDYTFAGAGSITGTAVLTKAGGGNLTIGNSNAHTGGTTIDGGSISISGSSNLGDASGLLTINAGTLKVTADVTSTRAVSLGNAASTIEVDPTFTYSAGTFSGTGNLTKTGSGTLAITGSPSHTGSTLVSAGALRVANGTFSGGTGVTTNASLEYDVTSAQTETAAIGGTGTLTRTGSNILTLANQSNSYTGQTIITGTGSGGTLAVAADEVIPDASELVLSNGGKLQLGLGAGISSTETIAGLSAAHSGATLVQASESGSSPAMLSTLVINTATATTYDFGGFIRKRGSADVSITKSGPGTQILSNTSNSYTGVTTINAGTLQLGNGTDDGTIGSTSGVVNNGTLAFNNTGSRTANYVISGTGSVTKSSGGTMTLNGVNTYTGDTVINAGTLAVNGTSIDDSVKVDIVGGKMALTNTETVNSLYFGGVEQASGTWGATGSGATHIDDARFSGTGVLSVTTGFAGSPYDAWSGGAAFAVDTNGDGVTNGMAWLLGAASPSANAVGLLPVASQSGGGLVLTFNCLNAANRGTAVLNVGHSSDLGILDAWTYAAVTDVDSGPTNGVTFVVTPGSPTNAVTATISSTEGAAGKLFGHLKGTK
;
A
#
# COMPACT_ATOMS: atom_id res chain seq x y z
N ALA A 1 49.83 -35.64 25.26
CA ALA A 1 50.18 -34.71 24.18
C ALA A 1 49.56 -33.34 24.45
N THR A 2 50.09 -32.26 23.86
CA THR A 2 49.48 -30.91 23.90
C THR A 2 48.59 -30.62 22.68
N GLY A 3 48.41 -31.61 21.80
CA GLY A 3 47.61 -31.58 20.56
C GLY A 3 47.50 -32.98 19.95
N ASN A 4 46.75 -33.14 18.85
CA ASN A 4 46.66 -34.40 18.11
C ASN A 4 48.06 -34.84 17.62
N THR A 5 48.40 -36.12 17.78
CA THR A 5 49.73 -36.66 17.47
C THR A 5 49.62 -37.97 16.70
N THR A 6 50.09 -38.01 15.46
CA THR A 6 50.02 -39.20 14.59
C THR A 6 51.24 -40.12 14.70
N GLU A 7 52.28 -39.70 15.41
CA GLU A 7 53.58 -40.38 15.49
C GLU A 7 54.06 -40.50 16.94
N PHE A 8 53.16 -40.83 17.88
CA PHE A 8 53.57 -40.98 19.28
C PHE A 8 54.44 -42.23 19.42
N VAL A 9 55.66 -42.06 19.96
CA VAL A 9 56.66 -43.16 20.12
C VAL A 9 57.20 -43.69 18.78
N SER A 10 57.05 -42.94 17.68
CA SER A 10 57.57 -43.33 16.36
C SER A 10 59.10 -43.35 16.31
N GLY A 11 59.67 -44.22 15.45
CA GLY A 11 61.11 -44.24 15.17
C GLY A 11 61.97 -44.90 16.25
N LEU A 12 61.36 -45.47 17.30
CA LEU A 12 62.04 -46.33 18.26
C LEU A 12 62.10 -47.77 17.73
N THR A 13 63.21 -48.45 18.00
CA THR A 13 63.43 -49.85 17.57
C THR A 13 62.70 -50.86 18.47
N GLU A 14 62.41 -50.50 19.71
CA GLU A 14 61.76 -51.37 20.70
C GLU A 14 61.04 -50.50 21.74
N VAL A 15 59.80 -50.86 22.11
CA VAL A 15 59.02 -50.20 23.17
C VAL A 15 58.49 -51.27 24.10
N ASN A 16 59.04 -51.35 25.31
CA ASN A 16 58.71 -52.41 26.26
C ASN A 16 57.71 -51.94 27.31
N VAL A 17 56.61 -52.68 27.47
CA VAL A 17 55.67 -52.49 28.57
C VAL A 17 56.19 -53.29 29.78
N ARG A 18 56.48 -52.60 30.88
CA ARG A 18 57.10 -53.19 32.08
C ARG A 18 56.06 -53.67 33.08
N ASN A 19 56.52 -54.29 34.17
CA ASN A 19 55.68 -54.66 35.30
C ASN A 19 54.95 -53.42 35.87
N GLY A 20 53.64 -53.51 36.05
CA GLY A 20 52.76 -52.38 36.39
C GLY A 20 52.04 -51.72 35.20
N GLY A 21 52.46 -52.02 33.96
CA GLY A 21 51.73 -51.67 32.74
C GLY A 21 51.96 -50.25 32.24
N ALA A 22 51.23 -49.86 31.20
CA ALA A 22 51.27 -48.52 30.62
C ALA A 22 49.92 -47.82 30.79
N LEU A 23 49.90 -46.58 31.26
CA LEU A 23 48.71 -45.73 31.29
C LEU A 23 48.85 -44.62 30.24
N ILE A 24 47.96 -44.62 29.25
CA ILE A 24 47.87 -43.60 28.22
C ILE A 24 46.62 -42.77 28.44
N ASN A 25 46.80 -41.54 28.89
CA ASN A 25 45.72 -40.56 28.96
C ASN A 25 45.81 -39.61 27.76
N THR A 26 44.81 -39.66 26.88
CA THR A 26 44.78 -38.81 25.68
C THR A 26 44.39 -37.36 25.97
N ASN A 27 43.80 -37.07 27.14
CA ASN A 27 43.35 -35.74 27.55
C ASN A 27 42.52 -34.99 26.48
N GLY A 28 41.74 -35.73 25.68
CA GLY A 28 40.89 -35.18 24.63
C GLY A 28 41.51 -35.07 23.23
N PHE A 29 42.77 -35.46 23.05
CA PHE A 29 43.44 -35.46 21.74
C PHE A 29 43.50 -36.85 21.11
N ASP A 30 43.57 -36.89 19.78
CA ASP A 30 43.80 -38.15 19.07
C ASP A 30 45.31 -38.46 19.03
N VAL A 31 45.67 -39.68 19.43
CA VAL A 31 47.04 -40.16 19.55
C VAL A 31 47.17 -41.48 18.80
N THR A 32 48.08 -41.54 17.83
CA THR A 32 48.43 -42.80 17.14
C THR A 32 49.78 -43.29 17.61
N ILE A 33 49.86 -44.56 17.97
CA ILE A 33 51.11 -45.29 18.20
C ILE A 33 51.32 -46.17 16.98
N PRO A 34 52.38 -45.93 16.17
CA PRO A 34 52.71 -46.75 15.01
C PRO A 34 53.79 -47.81 15.32
N THR A 35 54.23 -47.91 16.58
CA THR A 35 55.38 -48.74 17.00
C THR A 35 54.92 -49.89 17.89
N PRO A 36 55.34 -51.15 17.63
CA PRO A 36 54.97 -52.31 18.44
C PRO A 36 55.28 -52.15 19.93
N LEU A 37 54.43 -52.72 20.78
CA LEU A 37 54.54 -52.69 22.24
C LEU A 37 54.85 -54.10 22.75
N PHE A 38 56.09 -54.35 23.10
CA PHE A 38 56.58 -55.68 23.44
C PHE A 38 56.57 -55.95 24.94
N HIS A 39 56.66 -57.23 25.26
CA HIS A 39 56.99 -57.73 26.58
C HIS A 39 58.36 -57.22 27.06
N SER A 40 58.46 -56.80 28.32
CA SER A 40 59.73 -56.36 28.90
C SER A 40 60.67 -57.54 29.16
N ASN A 41 61.68 -57.66 28.29
CA ASN A 41 62.80 -58.60 28.45
C ASN A 41 63.95 -58.06 29.35
N ILE A 42 63.72 -56.97 30.10
CA ILE A 42 64.73 -56.30 30.95
C ILE A 42 64.79 -56.97 32.34
N GLY A 43 65.98 -57.39 32.76
CA GLY A 43 66.20 -58.10 34.04
C GLY A 43 65.66 -57.37 35.27
N GLY A 44 64.88 -58.09 36.09
CA GLY A 44 64.21 -57.58 37.30
C GLY A 44 62.68 -57.60 37.24
N ASP A 45 62.10 -57.79 36.06
CA ASP A 45 60.67 -57.98 35.83
C ASP A 45 60.33 -59.49 35.83
N SER A 46 59.59 -59.97 36.83
CA SER A 46 59.26 -61.39 36.98
C SER A 46 57.98 -61.75 36.21
N ALA A 47 58.12 -62.41 35.06
CA ALA A 47 57.18 -63.28 34.33
C ALA A 47 55.80 -62.75 33.86
N THR A 48 55.32 -61.58 34.30
CA THR A 48 54.13 -60.92 33.73
C THR A 48 54.40 -59.42 33.66
N ASP A 49 54.49 -58.86 32.46
CA ASP A 49 54.36 -57.41 32.30
C ASP A 49 52.92 -56.97 32.61
N GLY A 50 52.73 -55.67 32.89
CA GLY A 50 51.37 -55.14 33.08
C GLY A 50 50.68 -54.86 31.75
N GLY A 51 49.37 -54.61 31.82
CA GLY A 51 48.56 -54.30 30.64
C GLY A 51 48.59 -52.83 30.23
N LEU A 52 47.77 -52.49 29.24
CA LEU A 52 47.58 -51.12 28.76
C LEU A 52 46.29 -50.52 29.34
N VAL A 53 46.35 -49.33 29.93
CA VAL A 53 45.18 -48.60 30.42
C VAL A 53 45.00 -47.32 29.61
N LYS A 54 43.87 -47.21 28.90
CA LYS A 54 43.48 -46.04 28.11
C LYS A 54 42.49 -45.16 28.88
N ASN A 55 42.89 -43.91 29.13
CA ASN A 55 42.09 -42.86 29.75
C ASN A 55 41.95 -41.62 28.82
N GLY A 56 41.11 -40.66 29.20
CA GLY A 56 40.91 -39.40 28.46
C GLY A 56 39.95 -39.55 27.27
N SER A 57 39.29 -38.47 26.87
CA SER A 57 38.19 -38.52 25.89
C SER A 57 38.60 -38.67 24.43
N GLY A 58 39.87 -38.44 24.07
CA GLY A 58 40.35 -38.56 22.69
C GLY A 58 40.65 -40.02 22.28
N THR A 59 40.91 -40.25 20.99
CA THR A 59 41.17 -41.57 20.42
C THR A 59 42.62 -42.00 20.64
N LEU A 60 42.85 -43.24 21.06
CA LEU A 60 44.15 -43.91 20.96
C LEU A 60 44.09 -44.92 19.83
N THR A 61 44.86 -44.70 18.78
CA THR A 61 45.00 -45.63 17.66
C THR A 61 46.27 -46.46 17.84
N LEU A 62 46.12 -47.78 17.85
CA LEU A 62 47.25 -48.72 17.81
C LEU A 62 47.38 -49.23 16.37
N ASP A 63 48.35 -48.69 15.63
CA ASP A 63 48.55 -49.00 14.20
C ASP A 63 49.90 -49.68 13.98
N PHE A 64 50.08 -50.84 14.62
CA PHE A 64 51.28 -51.67 14.54
C PHE A 64 50.96 -53.15 14.69
N ASP A 65 51.81 -54.00 14.13
CA ASP A 65 51.74 -55.44 14.30
C ASP A 65 52.49 -55.87 15.58
N ASN A 66 51.79 -56.54 16.51
CA ASN A 66 52.36 -57.01 17.78
C ASN A 66 52.49 -58.54 17.87
N SER A 67 52.48 -59.27 16.75
CA SER A 67 52.53 -60.75 16.69
C SER A 67 53.86 -61.40 17.13
N GLY A 68 54.86 -60.60 17.54
CA GLY A 68 56.24 -61.05 17.73
C GLY A 68 56.70 -61.33 19.16
N ASP A 69 56.07 -60.73 20.18
CA ASP A 69 56.27 -60.93 21.65
C ASP A 69 55.48 -59.83 22.41
N PRO A 70 54.14 -59.80 22.31
CA PRO A 70 53.35 -58.68 22.80
C PRO A 70 53.42 -58.57 24.32
N TYR A 71 53.14 -57.37 24.84
CA TYR A 71 52.82 -57.25 26.26
C TYR A 71 51.68 -58.23 26.62
N THR A 72 51.74 -58.84 27.80
CA THR A 72 50.87 -59.97 28.20
C THR A 72 49.66 -59.55 29.05
N GLY A 73 49.69 -58.36 29.66
CA GLY A 73 48.57 -57.85 30.46
C GLY A 73 47.39 -57.33 29.64
N ALA A 74 46.17 -57.42 30.18
CA ALA A 74 44.94 -56.97 29.49
C ALA A 74 44.93 -55.46 29.18
N THR A 75 44.31 -55.09 28.07
CA THR A 75 44.04 -53.71 27.71
C THR A 75 42.70 -53.26 28.30
N ILE A 76 42.70 -52.21 29.11
CA ILE A 76 41.52 -51.64 29.77
C ILE A 76 41.26 -50.24 29.23
N VAL A 77 40.06 -50.01 28.69
CA VAL A 77 39.64 -48.70 28.17
C VAL A 77 38.64 -48.08 29.15
N ASN A 78 39.02 -47.00 29.83
CA ASN A 78 38.17 -46.30 30.81
C ASN A 78 37.59 -44.97 30.29
N GLY A 79 38.02 -44.52 29.11
CA GLY A 79 37.48 -43.31 28.49
C GLY A 79 38.00 -43.07 27.08
N GLY A 80 37.21 -42.36 26.29
CA GLY A 80 37.50 -42.10 24.88
C GLY A 80 37.48 -43.37 24.04
N THR A 81 38.12 -43.34 22.88
CA THR A 81 38.11 -44.48 21.94
C THR A 81 39.46 -45.17 21.90
N LEU A 82 39.48 -46.50 21.88
CA LEU A 82 40.60 -47.31 21.42
C LEU A 82 40.30 -47.79 20.00
N SER A 83 41.10 -47.36 19.02
CA SER A 83 40.99 -47.81 17.64
C SER A 83 42.15 -48.74 17.30
N ILE A 84 41.86 -49.93 16.77
CA ILE A 84 42.88 -50.82 16.21
C ILE A 84 43.04 -50.44 14.74
N GLY A 85 44.17 -49.83 14.40
CA GLY A 85 44.47 -49.36 13.05
C GLY A 85 44.51 -50.51 12.04
N SER A 86 44.43 -50.19 10.75
CA SER A 86 44.38 -51.22 9.69
C SER A 86 45.59 -52.15 9.64
N SER A 87 46.76 -51.70 10.13
CA SER A 87 47.97 -52.53 10.29
C SER A 87 48.11 -53.07 11.72
N GLY A 88 47.14 -52.77 12.58
CA GLY A 88 47.11 -53.11 13.99
C GLY A 88 46.85 -54.59 14.23
N TYR A 89 47.68 -55.22 15.06
CA TYR A 89 47.50 -56.59 15.55
C TYR A 89 47.74 -56.63 17.07
N VAL A 90 46.70 -56.83 17.87
CA VAL A 90 46.75 -56.82 19.35
C VAL A 90 46.38 -58.19 19.91
N GLU A 91 47.30 -58.86 20.62
CA GLU A 91 47.06 -60.21 21.16
C GLU A 91 46.38 -60.26 22.53
N THR A 92 46.37 -59.15 23.28
CA THR A 92 45.82 -59.13 24.63
C THR A 92 44.31 -58.96 24.65
N ASN A 93 43.68 -59.41 25.74
CA ASN A 93 42.25 -59.15 25.94
C ASN A 93 42.00 -57.65 26.08
N VAL A 94 40.97 -57.14 25.41
CA VAL A 94 40.51 -55.75 25.49
C VAL A 94 39.20 -55.70 26.26
N THR A 95 39.14 -54.87 27.31
CA THR A 95 37.92 -54.58 28.07
C THR A 95 37.55 -53.11 27.97
N ALA A 96 36.38 -52.81 27.41
CA ALA A 96 35.82 -51.46 27.33
C ALA A 96 34.87 -51.20 28.50
N ASN A 97 35.20 -50.22 29.35
CA ASN A 97 34.37 -49.80 30.47
C ASN A 97 33.39 -48.67 30.10
N SER A 98 32.47 -48.34 31.01
CA SER A 98 31.50 -47.25 30.81
C SER A 98 32.17 -45.94 30.38
N GLY A 99 31.63 -45.29 29.34
CA GLY A 99 32.15 -44.05 28.78
C GLY A 99 33.36 -44.22 27.85
N SER A 100 33.68 -45.46 27.48
CA SER A 100 34.74 -45.77 26.51
C SER A 100 34.20 -46.46 25.26
N SER A 101 34.98 -46.42 24.18
CA SER A 101 34.65 -47.08 22.92
C SER A 101 35.81 -47.91 22.39
N VAL A 102 35.51 -48.97 21.65
CA VAL A 102 36.49 -49.77 20.90
C VAL A 102 36.05 -49.88 19.44
N GLY A 103 36.98 -49.86 18.50
CA GLY A 103 36.70 -50.11 17.09
C GLY A 103 37.97 -50.16 16.25
N GLY A 104 37.83 -49.86 14.95
CA GLY A 104 38.91 -49.95 13.96
C GLY A 104 38.76 -51.15 13.05
N THR A 105 39.72 -51.33 12.14
CA THR A 105 39.70 -52.35 11.07
C THR A 105 40.83 -53.37 11.17
N GLY A 106 41.71 -53.23 12.16
CA GLY A 106 42.77 -54.20 12.42
C GLY A 106 42.29 -55.45 13.15
N THR A 107 43.26 -56.22 13.65
CA THR A 107 43.04 -57.52 14.29
C THR A 107 43.27 -57.47 15.79
N LEU A 108 42.30 -57.95 16.55
CA LEU A 108 42.37 -58.24 17.97
C LEU A 108 42.41 -59.76 18.14
N ALA A 109 43.60 -60.32 18.30
CA ALA A 109 43.75 -61.75 18.52
C ALA A 109 43.27 -62.19 19.93
N GLY A 110 43.28 -61.28 20.90
CA GLY A 110 42.69 -61.46 22.22
C GLY A 110 41.16 -61.42 22.23
N SER A 111 40.55 -61.61 23.41
CA SER A 111 39.10 -61.48 23.58
C SER A 111 38.67 -60.02 23.73
N LEU A 112 37.49 -59.67 23.20
CA LEU A 112 36.85 -58.36 23.38
C LEU A 112 35.70 -58.47 24.37
N THR A 113 35.75 -57.69 25.45
CA THR A 113 34.64 -57.53 26.40
C THR A 113 34.18 -56.08 26.42
N THR A 114 32.89 -55.84 26.22
CA THR A 114 32.28 -54.51 26.35
C THR A 114 31.30 -54.50 27.53
N ASN A 115 31.56 -53.61 28.48
CA ASN A 115 30.75 -53.46 29.69
C ASN A 115 29.61 -52.45 29.46
N ALA A 116 28.62 -52.44 30.35
CA ALA A 116 27.50 -51.49 30.27
C ALA A 116 27.98 -50.04 30.16
N GLY A 117 27.41 -49.30 29.19
CA GLY A 117 27.76 -47.90 28.93
C GLY A 117 29.01 -47.70 28.09
N SER A 118 29.63 -48.77 27.56
CA SER A 118 30.67 -48.69 26.53
C SER A 118 30.07 -48.69 25.12
N ALA A 119 30.90 -48.47 24.09
CA ALA A 119 30.47 -48.50 22.70
C ALA A 119 31.42 -49.26 21.76
N LEU A 120 30.84 -49.84 20.70
CA LEU A 120 31.54 -50.30 19.51
C LEU A 120 31.45 -49.21 18.45
N THR A 121 32.59 -48.72 17.96
CA THR A 121 32.65 -47.75 16.86
C THR A 121 32.93 -48.44 15.53
N ASN A 122 32.21 -48.04 14.48
CA ASN A 122 32.44 -48.52 13.11
C ASN A 122 32.50 -47.32 12.16
N ASP A 123 33.54 -47.26 11.33
CA ASP A 123 33.79 -46.18 10.37
C ASP A 123 33.33 -46.51 8.96
N LEU A 124 32.58 -47.60 8.79
CA LEU A 124 32.07 -48.09 7.51
C LEU A 124 33.15 -48.55 6.51
N THR A 125 34.43 -48.53 6.87
CA THR A 125 35.54 -48.95 5.98
C THR A 125 35.85 -50.44 6.07
N GLY A 126 35.45 -51.10 7.15
CA GLY A 126 35.57 -52.55 7.36
C GLY A 126 35.18 -52.99 8.78
N PRO A 127 35.11 -54.31 9.05
CA PRO A 127 34.88 -54.83 10.39
C PRO A 127 36.16 -54.79 11.24
N LEU A 128 35.99 -54.76 12.56
CA LEU A 128 37.06 -55.13 13.48
C LEU A 128 37.23 -56.66 13.44
N LEU A 129 38.45 -57.15 13.23
CA LEU A 129 38.73 -58.58 13.24
C LEU A 129 39.00 -59.02 14.68
N VAL A 130 38.31 -60.05 15.18
CA VAL A 130 38.51 -60.57 16.55
C VAL A 130 38.70 -62.08 16.54
N ASP A 131 39.90 -62.58 16.82
CA ASP A 131 40.14 -64.03 16.87
C ASP A 131 39.71 -64.65 18.21
N GLY A 132 39.79 -63.89 19.30
CA GLY A 132 39.34 -64.29 20.63
C GLY A 132 37.82 -64.21 20.83
N ALA A 133 37.34 -64.48 22.04
CA ALA A 133 35.91 -64.42 22.34
C ALA A 133 35.39 -62.97 22.32
N VAL A 134 34.14 -62.77 21.86
CA VAL A 134 33.47 -61.46 21.89
C VAL A 134 32.32 -61.53 22.89
N ASP A 135 32.34 -60.69 23.91
CA ASP A 135 31.29 -60.62 24.94
C ASP A 135 30.77 -59.19 25.12
N PHE A 136 29.48 -58.98 24.86
CA PHE A 136 28.77 -57.75 25.20
C PHE A 136 28.18 -57.89 26.60
N ALA A 137 29.05 -57.91 27.62
CA ALA A 137 28.72 -58.19 29.01
C ALA A 137 27.65 -57.26 29.61
N GLY A 138 27.47 -56.06 29.05
CA GLY A 138 26.37 -55.15 29.37
C GLY A 138 25.89 -54.37 28.14
N ALA A 139 24.92 -53.47 28.31
CA ALA A 139 24.39 -52.65 27.23
C ALA A 139 25.51 -51.83 26.55
N THR A 140 25.76 -52.14 25.27
CA THR A 140 26.85 -51.59 24.46
C THR A 140 26.27 -50.79 23.30
N GLY A 141 26.66 -49.53 23.19
CA GLY A 141 26.23 -48.68 22.07
C GLY A 141 26.96 -49.03 20.77
N LEU A 142 26.25 -49.15 19.67
CA LEU A 142 26.85 -49.14 18.33
C LEU A 142 26.82 -47.71 17.77
N VAL A 143 28.00 -47.15 17.53
CA VAL A 143 28.20 -45.80 17.01
C VAL A 143 28.87 -45.88 15.65
N PHE A 144 28.17 -45.42 14.60
CA PHE A 144 28.82 -45.20 13.32
C PHE A 144 29.49 -43.83 13.34
N THR A 145 30.79 -43.78 13.05
CA THR A 145 31.52 -42.49 12.98
C THR A 145 31.24 -41.75 11.68
N ASP A 146 30.89 -42.48 10.62
CA ASP A 146 30.32 -41.95 9.38
C ASP A 146 28.84 -42.31 9.24
N ALA A 147 28.07 -41.56 8.46
CA ALA A 147 26.63 -41.77 8.31
C ALA A 147 26.35 -43.07 7.52
N PRO A 148 25.69 -44.07 8.12
CA PRO A 148 25.44 -45.33 7.43
C PRO A 148 24.31 -45.17 6.40
N ALA A 149 24.37 -45.94 5.32
CA ALA A 149 23.35 -45.95 4.29
C ALA A 149 22.15 -46.85 4.67
N ASN A 150 20.93 -46.37 4.43
CA ASN A 150 19.71 -47.12 4.68
C ASN A 150 19.65 -48.38 3.81
N GLY A 151 19.23 -49.51 4.41
CA GLY A 151 19.10 -50.80 3.73
C GLY A 151 20.43 -51.55 3.54
N VAL A 152 21.56 -50.97 3.96
CA VAL A 152 22.88 -51.59 3.85
C VAL A 152 23.19 -52.42 5.10
N THR A 153 23.80 -53.59 4.88
CA THR A 153 24.37 -54.42 5.95
C THR A 153 25.85 -54.16 6.04
N TYR A 154 26.31 -53.79 7.24
CA TYR A 154 27.72 -53.59 7.54
C TYR A 154 28.22 -54.73 8.40
N ASP A 155 29.38 -55.28 8.05
CA ASP A 155 30.12 -56.18 8.93
C ASP A 155 30.74 -55.33 10.03
N LEU A 156 30.37 -55.60 11.28
CA LEU A 156 30.82 -54.83 12.45
C LEU A 156 32.03 -55.49 13.08
N ILE A 157 31.95 -56.81 13.27
CA ILE A 157 33.03 -57.67 13.77
C ILE A 157 33.05 -58.95 12.95
N ASP A 158 34.21 -59.31 12.42
CA ASP A 158 34.47 -60.62 11.86
C ASP A 158 35.25 -61.43 12.90
N TYR A 159 34.76 -62.62 13.29
CA TYR A 159 35.36 -63.42 14.35
C TYR A 159 35.70 -64.85 13.90
N THR A 160 36.95 -65.26 14.11
CA THR A 160 37.48 -66.48 13.48
C THR A 160 37.40 -67.72 14.38
N PHE A 161 37.86 -67.63 15.64
CA PHE A 161 38.03 -68.78 16.54
C PHE A 161 37.29 -68.68 17.87
N GLY A 162 36.86 -67.47 18.27
CA GLY A 162 36.17 -67.22 19.53
C GLY A 162 34.66 -67.45 19.51
N SER A 163 34.08 -67.66 20.71
CA SER A 163 32.63 -67.66 20.91
C SER A 163 32.10 -66.22 21.05
N VAL A 164 30.89 -65.97 20.56
CA VAL A 164 30.19 -64.70 20.78
C VAL A 164 29.10 -64.87 21.84
N SER A 165 29.10 -64.01 22.85
CA SER A 165 28.09 -63.98 23.93
C SER A 165 27.35 -62.64 23.97
N ASN A 166 26.10 -62.67 24.41
CA ASN A 166 25.30 -61.48 24.74
C ASN A 166 25.08 -60.46 23.60
N VAL A 167 25.11 -60.88 22.33
CA VAL A 167 24.92 -59.99 21.15
C VAL A 167 23.69 -59.09 21.25
N GLY A 168 22.61 -59.53 21.90
CA GLY A 168 21.40 -58.72 22.11
C GLY A 168 21.61 -57.45 22.94
N ASN A 169 22.75 -57.30 23.61
CA ASN A 169 23.12 -56.09 24.33
C ASN A 169 23.75 -55.01 23.42
N LEU A 170 24.12 -55.34 22.17
CA LEU A 170 24.59 -54.39 21.18
C LEU A 170 23.40 -53.72 20.50
N ALA A 171 23.30 -52.39 20.59
CA ALA A 171 22.24 -51.63 19.93
C ALA A 171 22.77 -50.29 19.43
N SER A 172 22.35 -49.88 18.23
CA SER A 172 22.74 -48.56 17.72
C SER A 172 22.07 -47.44 18.50
N THR A 173 22.82 -46.36 18.69
CA THR A 173 22.35 -45.16 19.38
C THR A 173 21.87 -44.07 18.41
N THR A 174 22.22 -44.15 17.13
CA THR A 174 22.01 -43.10 16.14
C THR A 174 21.09 -43.52 14.99
N ALA A 175 21.16 -44.78 14.56
CA ALA A 175 20.39 -45.33 13.46
C ALA A 175 19.60 -46.55 13.90
N ARG A 176 18.56 -46.91 13.15
CA ARG A 176 17.83 -48.15 13.40
C ARG A 176 18.58 -49.32 12.78
N VAL A 177 19.14 -50.17 13.63
CA VAL A 177 19.96 -51.31 13.19
C VAL A 177 19.39 -52.62 13.70
N THR A 178 19.23 -53.58 12.78
CA THR A 178 19.02 -54.99 13.14
C THR A 178 20.37 -55.66 13.27
N ILE A 179 20.69 -56.16 14.46
CA ILE A 179 21.94 -56.89 14.69
C ILE A 179 21.75 -58.36 14.34
N GLY A 180 22.63 -58.87 13.48
CA GLY A 180 22.73 -60.27 13.10
C GLY A 180 24.02 -60.89 13.62
N ASN A 181 23.99 -62.19 13.87
CA ASN A 181 25.19 -62.98 14.16
C ASN A 181 25.14 -64.27 13.33
N THR A 182 25.79 -64.28 12.17
CA THR A 182 25.75 -65.40 11.23
C THR A 182 27.07 -65.51 10.48
N GLY A 183 27.53 -66.74 10.24
CA GLY A 183 28.68 -66.99 9.36
C GLY A 183 30.00 -66.41 9.87
N SER A 184 30.25 -66.44 11.19
CA SER A 184 31.44 -65.84 11.82
C SER A 184 31.50 -64.31 11.74
N LYS A 185 30.34 -63.66 11.60
CA LYS A 185 30.21 -62.21 11.50
C LYS A 185 29.11 -61.68 12.40
N ILE A 186 29.41 -60.59 13.10
CA ILE A 186 28.42 -59.72 13.72
C ILE A 186 28.14 -58.62 12.72
N THR A 187 26.91 -58.58 12.22
CA THR A 187 26.49 -57.65 11.17
C THR A 187 25.45 -56.67 11.71
N GLY A 188 25.49 -55.42 11.26
CA GLY A 188 24.46 -54.43 11.48
C GLY A 188 23.74 -54.10 10.19
N THR A 189 22.47 -54.50 10.04
CA THR A 189 21.63 -54.07 8.92
C THR A 189 20.91 -52.78 9.28
N VAL A 190 21.21 -51.68 8.57
CA VAL A 190 20.49 -50.41 8.77
C VAL A 190 19.12 -50.50 8.11
N THR A 191 18.09 -50.23 8.89
CA THR A 191 16.69 -50.31 8.48
C THR A 191 16.01 -48.97 8.70
N THR A 192 14.83 -48.79 8.13
CA THR A 192 13.98 -47.62 8.36
C THR A 192 12.62 -48.06 8.87
N GLY A 193 11.94 -47.19 9.60
CA GLY A 193 10.55 -47.39 9.97
C GLY A 193 9.74 -46.11 9.83
N THR A 194 8.42 -46.28 9.73
CA THR A 194 7.47 -45.18 9.90
C THR A 194 7.19 -45.01 11.40
N ARG A 195 7.17 -43.76 11.86
CA ARG A 195 7.01 -43.39 13.27
C ARG A 195 5.86 -42.43 13.44
N THR A 196 4.80 -42.89 14.10
CA THR A 196 3.58 -42.11 14.30
C THR A 196 3.61 -41.49 15.69
N TRP A 197 3.57 -40.16 15.77
CA TRP A 197 3.59 -39.44 17.03
C TRP A 197 2.36 -39.78 17.89
N SER A 198 2.59 -40.12 19.17
CA SER A 198 1.55 -40.72 20.04
C SER A 198 1.06 -39.84 21.18
N THR A 199 1.72 -38.71 21.47
CA THR A 199 1.47 -37.92 22.68
C THR A 199 0.94 -36.51 22.38
N THR A 200 0.29 -35.87 23.34
CA THR A 200 -0.12 -34.45 23.20
C THR A 200 1.08 -33.52 23.33
N SER A 201 2.02 -33.82 24.21
CA SER A 201 3.27 -33.08 24.36
C SER A 201 4.41 -34.02 24.67
N GLY A 202 5.55 -33.81 24.03
CA GLY A 202 6.72 -34.67 24.21
C GLY A 202 7.95 -34.16 23.47
N THR A 203 9.08 -34.80 23.73
CA THR A 203 10.35 -34.50 23.08
C THR A 203 10.58 -35.44 21.90
N TRP A 204 10.82 -34.89 20.72
CA TRP A 204 11.29 -35.66 19.58
C TRP A 204 12.82 -35.64 19.56
N GLU A 205 13.42 -36.79 19.83
CA GLU A 205 14.86 -36.98 19.95
C GLU A 205 15.27 -38.38 19.49
N ILE A 206 16.55 -38.56 19.16
CA ILE A 206 17.10 -39.84 18.69
C ILE A 206 17.22 -40.82 19.87
N ASN A 207 16.66 -42.02 19.71
CA ASN A 207 16.68 -43.09 20.72
C ASN A 207 16.18 -42.67 22.12
N GLY A 208 15.29 -41.67 22.19
CA GLY A 208 14.86 -41.07 23.45
C GLY A 208 13.57 -41.66 24.04
N ALA A 209 12.79 -40.78 24.65
CA ALA A 209 11.51 -41.14 25.26
C ALA A 209 10.52 -41.81 24.28
N ALA A 210 9.65 -42.65 24.83
CA ALA A 210 8.63 -43.41 24.11
C ALA A 210 7.46 -42.52 23.67
N ASN A 211 7.66 -41.76 22.59
CA ASN A 211 6.69 -40.78 22.06
C ASN A 211 6.05 -41.20 20.71
N PHE A 212 6.29 -42.43 20.27
CA PHE A 212 5.76 -42.98 19.03
C PHE A 212 4.89 -44.23 19.27
N LEU A 213 4.01 -44.59 18.34
CA LEU A 213 3.05 -45.69 18.50
C LEU A 213 3.61 -47.08 18.19
N GLU A 214 4.68 -47.15 17.39
CA GLU A 214 5.25 -48.40 16.92
C GLU A 214 6.06 -49.11 18.04
N GLY A 215 6.34 -50.41 17.89
CA GLY A 215 6.71 -51.29 19.02
C GLY A 215 7.85 -50.83 19.95
N ASP A 216 8.91 -50.23 19.43
CA ASP A 216 10.02 -49.67 20.24
C ASP A 216 9.78 -48.22 20.70
N GLN A 217 8.74 -47.57 20.15
CA GLN A 217 8.23 -46.24 20.48
C GLN A 217 9.27 -45.12 20.34
N LYS A 218 10.34 -45.37 19.60
CA LYS A 218 11.52 -44.52 19.48
C LYS A 218 11.77 -44.11 18.04
N PHE A 219 12.31 -42.91 17.88
CA PHE A 219 12.83 -42.40 16.61
C PHE A 219 14.33 -42.66 16.48
N PHE A 220 14.75 -43.06 15.28
CA PHE A 220 16.16 -43.05 14.88
C PHE A 220 16.31 -42.31 13.56
N ASN A 221 17.50 -41.77 13.30
CA ASN A 221 17.77 -41.14 12.01
C ASN A 221 17.56 -42.15 10.88
N GLY A 222 16.96 -41.70 9.79
CA GLY A 222 16.50 -42.54 8.68
C GLY A 222 15.04 -42.99 8.78
N ASP A 223 14.37 -42.80 9.91
CA ASP A 223 12.92 -43.07 10.02
C ASP A 223 12.08 -42.01 9.29
N THR A 224 10.88 -42.39 8.84
CA THR A 224 9.84 -41.44 8.42
C THR A 224 8.97 -41.10 9.61
N VAL A 225 8.54 -39.84 9.76
CA VAL A 225 7.73 -39.39 10.90
C VAL A 225 6.36 -38.87 10.44
N VAL A 226 5.30 -39.31 11.12
CA VAL A 226 3.92 -38.95 10.83
C VAL A 226 3.24 -38.36 12.07
N PHE A 227 2.65 -37.18 11.92
CA PHE A 227 1.88 -36.46 12.91
C PHE A 227 0.41 -36.40 12.46
N ASN A 228 -0.36 -37.44 12.79
CA ASN A 228 -1.74 -37.61 12.34
C ASN A 228 -2.74 -37.83 13.49
N ASN A 229 -2.32 -37.80 14.76
CA ASN A 229 -3.14 -38.28 15.87
C ASN A 229 -2.88 -37.57 17.20
N PRO A 230 -3.37 -36.33 17.40
CA PRO A 230 -3.75 -35.97 18.74
C PRO A 230 -5.19 -35.48 18.79
N ALA A 231 -5.86 -35.79 19.89
CA ALA A 231 -7.23 -35.35 20.16
C ALA A 231 -7.33 -33.85 20.51
N ALA A 232 -6.20 -33.15 20.64
CA ALA A 232 -6.08 -31.74 21.03
C ALA A 232 -4.81 -31.10 20.43
N PRO A 233 -4.68 -29.76 20.42
CA PRO A 233 -3.45 -29.08 20.03
C PRO A 233 -2.24 -29.60 20.80
N SER A 234 -1.11 -29.81 20.10
CA SER A 234 0.03 -30.57 20.61
C SER A 234 1.37 -29.86 20.39
N THR A 235 2.28 -29.94 21.37
CA THR A 235 3.63 -29.34 21.29
C THR A 235 4.70 -30.42 21.21
N VAL A 236 5.53 -30.37 20.17
CA VAL A 236 6.64 -31.28 19.92
C VAL A 236 7.94 -30.51 20.15
N THR A 237 8.69 -30.88 21.17
CA THR A 237 10.00 -30.28 21.46
C THR A 237 11.08 -31.04 20.71
N LEU A 238 11.66 -30.44 19.67
CA LEU A 238 12.79 -31.02 18.95
C LEU A 238 14.06 -30.88 19.80
N ASN A 239 14.80 -31.98 19.93
CA ASN A 239 16.06 -32.03 20.67
C ASN A 239 17.16 -32.67 19.80
N GLY A 240 18.22 -31.91 19.54
CA GLY A 240 19.30 -32.31 18.63
C GLY A 240 18.97 -32.14 17.14
N ASN A 241 19.87 -32.64 16.29
CA ASN A 241 19.71 -32.64 14.84
C ASN A 241 19.04 -33.93 14.40
N LEU A 242 17.78 -33.84 14.00
CA LEU A 242 16.94 -34.96 13.62
C LEU A 242 17.00 -35.13 12.10
N VAL A 243 17.36 -36.33 11.63
CA VAL A 243 17.51 -36.64 10.20
C VAL A 243 16.47 -37.68 9.76
N PRO A 244 15.16 -37.33 9.74
CA PRO A 244 14.15 -38.22 9.20
C PRO A 244 14.26 -38.31 7.67
N VAL A 245 13.72 -39.36 7.08
CA VAL A 245 13.55 -39.46 5.61
C VAL A 245 12.47 -38.49 5.12
N SER A 246 11.38 -38.39 5.87
CA SER A 246 10.31 -37.42 5.61
C SER A 246 9.51 -37.15 6.88
N VAL A 247 8.82 -36.02 6.90
CA VAL A 247 7.92 -35.62 7.98
C VAL A 247 6.58 -35.27 7.37
N SER A 248 5.51 -35.92 7.83
CA SER A 248 4.15 -35.66 7.36
C SER A 248 3.25 -35.26 8.52
N VAL A 249 2.66 -34.07 8.46
CA VAL A 249 1.70 -33.58 9.46
C VAL A 249 0.33 -33.55 8.80
N THR A 250 -0.60 -34.40 9.19
CA THR A 250 -1.88 -34.61 8.47
C THR A 250 -3.12 -34.42 9.35
N ASN A 251 -2.95 -34.07 10.62
CA ASN A 251 -4.05 -33.90 11.56
C ASN A 251 -4.85 -32.60 11.34
N THR A 252 -6.08 -32.56 11.86
CA THR A 252 -6.96 -31.38 11.86
C THR A 252 -6.75 -30.45 13.06
N ASN A 253 -6.14 -30.94 14.14
CA ASN A 253 -5.70 -30.17 15.28
C ASN A 253 -4.29 -29.61 15.06
N ASP A 254 -3.96 -28.57 15.82
CA ASP A 254 -2.72 -27.83 15.66
C ASP A 254 -1.51 -28.57 16.25
N TYR A 255 -0.37 -28.41 15.60
CA TYR A 255 0.93 -28.80 16.13
C TYR A 255 1.83 -27.58 16.28
N THR A 256 2.63 -27.55 17.34
CA THR A 256 3.72 -26.59 17.52
C THR A 256 5.04 -27.34 17.62
N PHE A 257 5.96 -27.11 16.68
CA PHE A 257 7.34 -27.54 16.80
C PHE A 257 8.13 -26.46 17.54
N ALA A 258 8.76 -26.85 18.64
CA ALA A 258 9.52 -25.98 19.54
C ALA A 258 10.85 -26.62 19.97
N GLY A 259 11.60 -25.96 20.84
CA GLY A 259 12.87 -26.47 21.38
C GLY A 259 14.10 -25.93 20.65
N ALA A 260 15.27 -26.45 21.02
CA ALA A 260 16.56 -26.05 20.45
C ALA A 260 17.03 -26.95 19.29
N GLY A 261 16.36 -28.08 19.07
CA GLY A 261 16.68 -29.00 17.98
C GLY A 261 16.21 -28.51 16.61
N SER A 262 16.58 -29.26 15.58
CA SER A 262 16.29 -28.95 14.18
C SER A 262 16.04 -30.22 13.36
N ILE A 263 15.25 -30.11 12.29
CA ILE A 263 15.14 -31.11 11.24
C ILE A 263 16.22 -30.79 10.20
N THR A 264 17.05 -31.77 9.84
CA THR A 264 18.17 -31.62 8.91
C THR A 264 18.22 -32.75 7.87
N GLY A 265 19.18 -32.69 6.96
CA GLY A 265 19.34 -33.67 5.88
C GLY A 265 18.37 -33.46 4.73
N THR A 266 18.03 -34.51 4.01
CA THR A 266 17.22 -34.44 2.77
C THR A 266 15.71 -34.57 3.01
N ALA A 267 15.26 -34.45 4.26
CA ALA A 267 13.86 -34.63 4.63
C ALA A 267 12.93 -33.69 3.85
N VAL A 268 11.81 -34.24 3.37
CA VAL A 268 10.68 -33.43 2.91
C VAL A 268 9.71 -33.25 4.07
N LEU A 269 9.36 -32.00 4.38
CA LEU A 269 8.29 -31.68 5.34
C LEU A 269 6.99 -31.44 4.58
N THR A 270 5.97 -32.26 4.82
CA THR A 270 4.64 -32.13 4.20
C THR A 270 3.60 -31.80 5.26
N LYS A 271 2.90 -30.68 5.09
CA LYS A 271 1.73 -30.31 5.89
C LYS A 271 0.46 -30.55 5.10
N ALA A 272 -0.33 -31.52 5.53
CA ALA A 272 -1.69 -31.80 5.09
C ALA A 272 -2.68 -31.71 6.27
N GLY A 273 -3.97 -31.95 6.03
CA GLY A 273 -5.01 -31.85 7.06
C GLY A 273 -5.35 -30.40 7.45
N GLY A 274 -6.46 -30.22 8.16
CA GLY A 274 -7.05 -28.89 8.39
C GLY A 274 -6.36 -28.01 9.44
N GLY A 275 -5.49 -28.56 10.30
CA GLY A 275 -4.89 -27.82 11.42
C GLY A 275 -3.76 -26.89 11.01
N ASN A 276 -3.26 -26.09 11.96
CA ASN A 276 -2.08 -25.26 11.82
C ASN A 276 -0.81 -25.98 12.35
N LEU A 277 0.30 -25.88 11.64
CA LEU A 277 1.63 -26.25 12.11
C LEU A 277 2.44 -24.99 12.38
N THR A 278 2.63 -24.63 13.65
CA THR A 278 3.55 -23.57 14.05
C THR A 278 4.96 -24.12 14.15
N ILE A 279 5.93 -23.51 13.47
CA ILE A 279 7.33 -23.95 13.51
C ILE A 279 8.16 -22.84 14.16
N GLY A 280 8.56 -23.06 15.42
CA GLY A 280 9.43 -22.12 16.16
C GLY A 280 10.93 -22.36 15.94
N ASN A 281 11.31 -23.54 15.46
CA ASN A 281 12.71 -23.95 15.29
C ASN A 281 13.31 -23.46 13.97
N SER A 282 14.62 -23.20 13.96
CA SER A 282 15.39 -23.10 12.72
C SER A 282 15.70 -24.50 12.20
N ASN A 283 15.31 -24.81 10.97
CA ASN A 283 15.54 -26.11 10.33
C ASN A 283 16.54 -25.99 9.17
N ALA A 284 17.17 -27.10 8.80
CA ALA A 284 18.18 -27.16 7.75
C ALA A 284 17.94 -28.34 6.77
N HIS A 285 16.71 -28.85 6.69
CA HIS A 285 16.36 -29.86 5.70
C HIS A 285 16.35 -29.26 4.28
N THR A 286 16.95 -29.97 3.32
CA THR A 286 17.10 -29.53 1.93
C THR A 286 16.05 -30.12 1.00
N GLY A 287 15.27 -31.11 1.45
CA GLY A 287 14.19 -31.74 0.66
C GLY A 287 13.02 -30.82 0.37
N GLY A 288 12.91 -29.69 1.08
CA GLY A 288 11.85 -28.70 0.90
C GLY A 288 10.65 -28.89 1.83
N THR A 289 9.68 -27.99 1.69
CA THR A 289 8.46 -27.96 2.49
C THR A 289 7.24 -27.86 1.56
N THR A 290 6.26 -28.74 1.75
CA THR A 290 5.02 -28.79 0.95
C THR A 290 3.81 -28.53 1.84
N ILE A 291 2.90 -27.67 1.41
CA ILE A 291 1.64 -27.33 2.09
C ILE A 291 0.46 -27.80 1.23
N ASP A 292 -0.05 -28.99 1.54
CA ASP A 292 -1.20 -29.62 0.89
C ASP A 292 -2.54 -29.26 1.54
N GLY A 293 -2.53 -28.75 2.77
CA GLY A 293 -3.75 -28.30 3.46
C GLY A 293 -3.49 -27.69 4.83
N GLY A 294 -4.50 -27.00 5.37
CA GLY A 294 -4.40 -26.27 6.63
C GLY A 294 -3.39 -25.14 6.52
N SER A 295 -2.61 -24.87 7.58
CA SER A 295 -1.60 -23.81 7.55
C SER A 295 -0.24 -24.23 8.13
N ILE A 296 0.82 -23.56 7.69
CA ILE A 296 2.11 -23.49 8.38
C ILE A 296 2.32 -22.05 8.85
N SER A 297 2.59 -21.85 10.14
CA SER A 297 2.93 -20.55 10.72
C SER A 297 4.44 -20.44 10.97
N ILE A 298 5.05 -19.37 10.46
CA ILE A 298 6.50 -19.11 10.56
C ILE A 298 6.79 -17.69 11.06
N SER A 299 7.93 -17.56 11.75
CA SER A 299 8.53 -16.27 12.13
C SER A 299 9.90 -16.02 11.49
N GLY A 300 10.44 -17.00 10.75
CA GLY A 300 11.70 -16.91 10.01
C GLY A 300 11.73 -17.86 8.81
N SER A 301 12.50 -17.51 7.77
CA SER A 301 12.57 -18.33 6.54
C SER A 301 13.27 -19.67 6.74
N SER A 302 14.13 -19.79 7.75
CA SER A 302 14.76 -21.05 8.16
C SER A 302 13.79 -22.00 8.88
N ASN A 303 12.61 -21.54 9.33
CA ASN A 303 11.58 -22.47 9.83
C ASN A 303 11.18 -23.50 8.75
N LEU A 304 11.23 -23.11 7.48
CA LEU A 304 10.90 -23.95 6.33
C LEU A 304 12.05 -24.83 5.81
N GLY A 305 13.21 -24.84 6.50
CA GLY A 305 14.39 -25.62 6.10
C GLY A 305 15.51 -24.77 5.48
N ASP A 306 16.50 -25.43 4.86
CA ASP A 306 17.58 -24.77 4.14
C ASP A 306 17.05 -24.06 2.89
N ALA A 307 17.52 -22.84 2.56
CA ALA A 307 16.99 -22.02 1.47
C ALA A 307 17.01 -22.67 0.08
N SER A 308 17.82 -23.72 -0.15
CA SER A 308 17.84 -24.51 -1.38
C SER A 308 16.60 -25.41 -1.57
N GLY A 309 15.92 -25.79 -0.48
CA GLY A 309 14.72 -26.63 -0.54
C GLY A 309 13.51 -25.88 -1.09
N LEU A 310 12.75 -26.48 -2.01
CA LEU A 310 11.55 -25.86 -2.59
C LEU A 310 10.44 -25.64 -1.54
N LEU A 311 9.74 -24.51 -1.59
CA LEU A 311 8.44 -24.35 -0.94
C LEU A 311 7.32 -24.58 -1.95
N THR A 312 6.51 -25.61 -1.75
CA THR A 312 5.34 -25.89 -2.58
C THR A 312 4.07 -25.60 -1.80
N ILE A 313 3.16 -24.77 -2.31
CA ILE A 313 1.86 -24.49 -1.68
C ILE A 313 0.75 -24.97 -2.63
N ASN A 314 0.11 -26.09 -2.30
CA ASN A 314 -0.95 -26.67 -3.12
C ASN A 314 -2.33 -26.11 -2.75
N ALA A 315 -2.85 -26.43 -1.56
CA ALA A 315 -4.19 -26.04 -1.12
C ALA A 315 -4.27 -25.53 0.34
N GLY A 316 -3.15 -25.04 0.87
CA GLY A 316 -3.08 -24.50 2.23
C GLY A 316 -2.56 -23.06 2.32
N THR A 317 -2.29 -22.65 3.55
CA THR A 317 -1.86 -21.30 3.89
C THR A 317 -0.44 -21.30 4.45
N LEU A 318 0.45 -20.49 3.88
CA LEU A 318 1.64 -20.04 4.59
C LEU A 318 1.28 -18.79 5.39
N LYS A 319 1.39 -18.85 6.71
CA LYS A 319 1.17 -17.72 7.61
C LYS A 319 2.51 -17.18 8.11
N VAL A 320 2.76 -15.91 7.85
CA VAL A 320 3.98 -15.20 8.25
C VAL A 320 3.64 -14.22 9.37
N THR A 321 4.20 -14.45 10.56
CA THR A 321 3.83 -13.73 11.81
C THR A 321 4.90 -12.76 12.32
N ALA A 322 5.95 -12.54 11.53
CA ALA A 322 7.06 -11.62 11.82
C ALA A 322 7.66 -11.13 10.49
N ASP A 323 8.56 -10.14 10.52
CA ASP A 323 9.29 -9.74 9.32
C ASP A 323 10.18 -10.87 8.82
N VAL A 324 9.87 -11.43 7.65
CA VAL A 324 10.62 -12.53 7.06
C VAL A 324 11.18 -12.12 5.70
N THR A 325 12.45 -12.44 5.45
CA THR A 325 13.06 -12.38 4.12
C THR A 325 13.45 -13.79 3.66
N SER A 326 13.14 -14.13 2.41
CA SER A 326 13.48 -15.43 1.82
C SER A 326 13.95 -15.29 0.38
N THR A 327 14.92 -16.13 0.01
CA THR A 327 15.48 -16.31 -1.34
C THR A 327 15.11 -17.66 -1.97
N ARG A 328 14.25 -18.43 -1.28
CA ARG A 328 13.89 -19.80 -1.61
C ARG A 328 13.04 -19.87 -2.88
N ALA A 329 13.13 -20.92 -3.68
CA ALA A 329 12.13 -21.13 -4.74
C ALA A 329 10.73 -21.39 -4.16
N VAL A 330 9.68 -20.80 -4.78
CA VAL A 330 8.27 -21.01 -4.43
C VAL A 330 7.51 -21.55 -5.64
N SER A 331 6.76 -22.61 -5.44
CA SER A 331 5.85 -23.18 -6.43
C SER A 331 4.41 -23.20 -5.89
N LEU A 332 3.50 -22.53 -6.60
CA LEU A 332 2.07 -22.63 -6.38
C LEU A 332 1.54 -23.84 -7.14
N GLY A 333 0.81 -24.71 -6.44
CA GLY A 333 0.30 -25.98 -6.97
C GLY A 333 -0.73 -25.85 -8.08
N ASN A 334 -1.73 -26.73 -8.12
CA ASN A 334 -2.88 -26.60 -9.03
C ASN A 334 -4.12 -26.01 -8.34
N ALA A 335 -4.19 -26.05 -7.02
CA ALA A 335 -5.26 -25.48 -6.22
C ALA A 335 -4.90 -24.05 -5.77
N ALA A 336 -5.83 -23.40 -5.07
CA ALA A 336 -5.63 -22.04 -4.56
C ALA A 336 -4.67 -22.06 -3.36
N SER A 337 -3.54 -21.37 -3.52
CA SER A 337 -2.52 -21.18 -2.50
C SER A 337 -2.79 -19.89 -1.73
N THR A 338 -2.70 -19.90 -0.41
CA THR A 338 -2.85 -18.68 0.42
C THR A 338 -1.52 -18.31 1.08
N ILE A 339 -1.19 -17.01 1.05
CA ILE A 339 -0.12 -16.43 1.85
C ILE A 339 -0.73 -15.34 2.72
N GLU A 340 -0.77 -15.60 4.03
CA GLU A 340 -1.22 -14.66 5.05
C GLU A 340 -0.01 -13.96 5.65
N VAL A 341 0.02 -12.63 5.62
CA VAL A 341 1.19 -11.86 6.09
C VAL A 341 0.78 -10.84 7.14
N ASP A 342 1.47 -10.88 8.28
CA ASP A 342 1.38 -9.93 9.38
C ASP A 342 2.73 -9.92 10.16
N PRO A 343 3.69 -8.99 9.92
CA PRO A 343 3.57 -7.74 9.16
C PRO A 343 4.19 -7.75 7.74
N THR A 344 5.38 -8.33 7.51
CA THR A 344 6.03 -8.28 6.18
C THR A 344 6.65 -9.61 5.78
N PHE A 345 6.41 -10.03 4.53
CA PHE A 345 7.14 -11.13 3.90
C PHE A 345 7.81 -10.62 2.63
N THR A 346 9.13 -10.55 2.62
CA THR A 346 9.93 -10.16 1.45
C THR A 346 10.52 -11.38 0.77
N TYR A 347 10.09 -11.61 -0.45
CA TYR A 347 10.65 -12.55 -1.39
C TYR A 347 11.71 -11.84 -2.25
N SER A 348 12.98 -12.00 -1.91
CA SER A 348 14.07 -11.21 -2.48
C SER A 348 14.79 -11.88 -3.65
N ALA A 349 14.69 -13.21 -3.78
CA ALA A 349 15.27 -13.98 -4.87
C ALA A 349 14.61 -15.37 -5.00
N GLY A 350 14.89 -16.06 -6.12
CA GLY A 350 14.32 -17.38 -6.45
C GLY A 350 13.18 -17.29 -7.46
N THR A 351 12.71 -18.44 -7.95
CA THR A 351 11.55 -18.50 -8.84
C THR A 351 10.25 -18.51 -8.03
N PHE A 352 9.35 -17.56 -8.28
CA PHE A 352 7.95 -17.62 -7.85
C PHE A 352 7.11 -18.13 -9.03
N SER A 353 6.71 -19.39 -9.02
CA SER A 353 6.21 -20.12 -10.20
C SER A 353 4.99 -20.97 -9.88
N GLY A 354 4.42 -21.65 -10.88
CA GLY A 354 3.34 -22.61 -10.69
C GLY A 354 2.08 -22.33 -11.51
N THR A 355 1.08 -23.19 -11.36
CA THR A 355 -0.20 -23.08 -12.10
C THR A 355 -1.35 -22.56 -11.26
N GLY A 356 -1.18 -22.56 -9.94
CA GLY A 356 -2.23 -22.30 -8.97
C GLY A 356 -2.48 -20.82 -8.77
N ASN A 357 -3.63 -20.52 -8.16
CA ASN A 357 -4.00 -19.16 -7.82
C ASN A 357 -3.28 -18.72 -6.55
N LEU A 358 -2.81 -17.47 -6.53
CA LEU A 358 -2.26 -16.84 -5.33
C LEU A 358 -3.35 -16.02 -4.62
N THR A 359 -3.62 -16.30 -3.36
CA THR A 359 -4.44 -15.44 -2.49
C THR A 359 -3.58 -14.81 -1.40
N LYS A 360 -3.43 -13.49 -1.43
CA LYS A 360 -2.74 -12.70 -0.41
C LYS A 360 -3.76 -12.18 0.62
N THR A 361 -3.61 -12.62 1.87
CA THR A 361 -4.41 -12.20 3.04
C THR A 361 -3.51 -11.58 4.13
N GLY A 362 -4.11 -11.19 5.26
CA GLY A 362 -3.41 -10.50 6.35
C GLY A 362 -3.19 -9.01 6.05
N SER A 363 -3.12 -8.20 7.11
CA SER A 363 -2.95 -6.74 7.04
C SER A 363 -1.59 -6.30 6.49
N GLY A 364 -0.61 -7.20 6.51
CA GLY A 364 0.77 -6.96 6.14
C GLY A 364 1.07 -6.89 4.64
N THR A 365 2.35 -6.75 4.31
CA THR A 365 2.85 -6.64 2.93
C THR A 365 3.55 -7.93 2.48
N LEU A 366 3.08 -8.53 1.39
CA LEU A 366 3.86 -9.50 0.61
C LEU A 366 4.64 -8.73 -0.45
N ALA A 367 5.96 -8.68 -0.34
CA ALA A 367 6.84 -8.02 -1.30
C ALA A 367 7.56 -9.07 -2.15
N ILE A 368 7.40 -9.02 -3.47
CA ILE A 368 8.04 -9.91 -4.44
C ILE A 368 9.00 -9.10 -5.30
N THR A 369 10.29 -9.44 -5.28
CA THR A 369 11.27 -8.85 -6.19
C THR A 369 11.31 -9.63 -7.50
N GLY A 370 11.23 -8.92 -8.63
CA GLY A 370 11.16 -9.49 -9.97
C GLY A 370 9.74 -9.92 -10.38
N SER A 371 9.62 -10.43 -11.60
CA SER A 371 8.33 -10.86 -12.15
C SER A 371 7.96 -12.26 -11.68
N PRO A 372 6.85 -12.45 -10.95
CA PRO A 372 6.34 -13.78 -10.66
C PRO A 372 5.89 -14.46 -11.97
N SER A 373 6.20 -15.75 -12.08
CA SER A 373 6.01 -16.60 -13.28
C SER A 373 4.86 -17.59 -13.16
N HIS A 374 4.05 -17.51 -12.08
CA HIS A 374 2.87 -18.36 -11.97
C HIS A 374 1.81 -17.94 -12.98
N THR A 375 1.02 -18.91 -13.43
CA THR A 375 0.03 -18.73 -14.51
C THR A 375 -1.41 -18.61 -14.01
N GLY A 376 -1.68 -19.00 -12.75
CA GLY A 376 -2.98 -18.80 -12.10
C GLY A 376 -3.25 -17.33 -11.76
N SER A 377 -4.48 -17.04 -11.34
CA SER A 377 -4.89 -15.68 -10.95
C SER A 377 -4.26 -15.26 -9.62
N THR A 378 -4.00 -13.95 -9.45
CA THR A 378 -3.62 -13.38 -8.16
C THR A 378 -4.79 -12.61 -7.55
N LEU A 379 -5.14 -12.90 -6.30
CA LEU A 379 -6.13 -12.16 -5.51
C LEU A 379 -5.43 -11.50 -4.31
N VAL A 380 -5.53 -10.17 -4.19
CA VAL A 380 -5.12 -9.42 -3.00
C VAL A 380 -6.37 -9.11 -2.19
N SER A 381 -6.66 -9.92 -1.17
CA SER A 381 -7.87 -9.75 -0.36
C SER A 381 -7.68 -8.79 0.81
N ALA A 382 -6.46 -8.67 1.33
CA ALA A 382 -6.11 -7.78 2.44
C ALA A 382 -4.62 -7.38 2.42
N GLY A 383 -4.33 -6.24 3.04
CA GLY A 383 -2.98 -5.68 3.13
C GLY A 383 -2.45 -5.23 1.77
N ALA A 384 -1.15 -5.38 1.55
CA ALA A 384 -0.50 -5.01 0.30
C ALA A 384 0.22 -6.19 -0.37
N LEU A 385 0.12 -6.25 -1.69
CA LEU A 385 1.03 -7.02 -2.55
C LEU A 385 1.92 -6.02 -3.29
N ARG A 386 3.22 -6.03 -3.00
CA ARG A 386 4.20 -5.18 -3.65
C ARG A 386 5.05 -6.00 -4.61
N VAL A 387 5.15 -5.59 -5.86
CA VAL A 387 6.04 -6.18 -6.87
C VAL A 387 7.15 -5.18 -7.18
N ALA A 388 8.36 -5.49 -6.76
CA ALA A 388 9.53 -4.65 -6.94
C ALA A 388 10.29 -5.05 -8.22
N ASN A 389 10.45 -4.13 -9.18
CA ASN A 389 11.13 -4.36 -10.46
C ASN A 389 10.63 -5.60 -11.22
N GLY A 390 9.31 -5.80 -11.24
CA GLY A 390 8.68 -6.89 -11.95
C GLY A 390 7.22 -6.61 -12.26
N THR A 391 6.63 -7.49 -13.04
CA THR A 391 5.24 -7.42 -13.52
C THR A 391 4.62 -8.82 -13.62
N PHE A 392 3.30 -8.89 -13.70
CA PHE A 392 2.58 -10.11 -14.02
C PHE A 392 2.46 -10.22 -15.54
N SER A 393 3.28 -11.07 -16.17
CA SER A 393 3.35 -11.15 -17.65
C SER A 393 2.84 -12.45 -18.26
N GLY A 394 2.19 -13.32 -17.48
CA GLY A 394 1.69 -14.62 -17.97
C GLY A 394 0.53 -15.25 -17.19
N GLY A 395 -0.07 -14.52 -16.25
CA GLY A 395 -1.20 -15.00 -15.44
C GLY A 395 -2.56 -14.55 -16.01
N THR A 396 -3.66 -15.14 -15.52
CA THR A 396 -5.02 -14.78 -15.94
C THR A 396 -5.51 -13.41 -15.45
N GLY A 397 -4.70 -12.68 -14.67
CA GLY A 397 -5.02 -11.36 -14.12
C GLY A 397 -4.70 -11.21 -12.63
N VAL A 398 -4.76 -9.97 -12.16
CA VAL A 398 -4.66 -9.60 -10.74
C VAL A 398 -5.96 -8.96 -10.29
N THR A 399 -6.64 -9.54 -9.30
CA THR A 399 -7.76 -8.90 -8.61
C THR A 399 -7.24 -8.30 -7.30
N THR A 400 -7.28 -6.98 -7.16
CA THR A 400 -6.94 -6.30 -5.92
C THR A 400 -8.19 -5.75 -5.25
N ASN A 401 -8.49 -6.22 -4.03
CA ASN A 401 -9.53 -5.67 -3.16
C ASN A 401 -8.93 -4.87 -1.98
N ALA A 402 -7.60 -4.73 -1.95
CA ALA A 402 -6.86 -3.97 -0.95
C ALA A 402 -5.83 -3.06 -1.64
N SER A 403 -4.53 -3.40 -1.61
CA SER A 403 -3.48 -2.62 -2.29
C SER A 403 -2.59 -3.50 -3.17
N LEU A 404 -2.46 -3.12 -4.44
CA LEU A 404 -1.45 -3.63 -5.36
C LEU A 404 -0.43 -2.52 -5.60
N GLU A 405 0.83 -2.76 -5.26
CA GLU A 405 1.92 -1.80 -5.42
C GLU A 405 2.96 -2.30 -6.42
N TYR A 406 3.33 -1.46 -7.39
CA TYR A 406 4.49 -1.67 -8.25
C TYR A 406 5.59 -0.70 -7.85
N ASP A 407 6.71 -1.23 -7.37
CA ASP A 407 7.91 -0.46 -7.01
C ASP A 407 8.95 -0.57 -8.11
N VAL A 408 9.06 0.46 -8.95
CA VAL A 408 9.68 0.35 -10.27
C VAL A 408 10.92 1.23 -10.35
N THR A 409 12.12 0.63 -10.30
CA THR A 409 13.41 1.31 -10.48
C THR A 409 14.08 1.03 -11.84
N SER A 410 13.52 0.09 -12.61
CA SER A 410 13.84 -0.21 -14.02
C SER A 410 12.56 -0.18 -14.84
N ALA A 411 12.60 0.17 -16.13
CA ALA A 411 11.37 0.27 -16.93
C ALA A 411 10.65 -1.09 -17.00
N GLN A 412 9.34 -1.09 -16.78
CA GLN A 412 8.49 -2.30 -16.76
C GLN A 412 7.23 -2.11 -17.61
N THR A 413 6.66 -3.22 -18.11
CA THR A 413 5.38 -3.25 -18.82
C THR A 413 4.48 -4.31 -18.23
N GLU A 414 3.37 -3.88 -17.63
CA GLU A 414 2.33 -4.73 -17.07
C GLU A 414 1.29 -5.04 -18.14
N THR A 415 1.04 -6.34 -18.32
CA THR A 415 0.17 -6.86 -19.38
C THR A 415 -0.99 -7.67 -18.84
N ALA A 416 -0.97 -8.07 -17.56
CA ALA A 416 -2.10 -8.70 -16.93
C ALA A 416 -3.22 -7.67 -16.71
N ALA A 417 -4.47 -8.13 -16.81
CA ALA A 417 -5.62 -7.31 -16.45
C ALA A 417 -5.66 -7.13 -14.92
N ILE A 418 -5.89 -5.90 -14.47
CA ILE A 418 -6.05 -5.56 -13.05
C ILE A 418 -7.52 -5.25 -12.79
N GLY A 419 -8.13 -5.95 -11.84
CA GLY A 419 -9.53 -5.74 -11.42
C GLY A 419 -9.68 -5.61 -9.91
N GLY A 420 -10.93 -5.50 -9.43
CA GLY A 420 -11.28 -5.47 -8.00
C GLY A 420 -11.54 -4.07 -7.44
N THR A 421 -11.75 -3.95 -6.13
CA THR A 421 -12.15 -2.68 -5.49
C THR A 421 -10.99 -1.91 -4.86
N GLY A 422 -9.79 -2.47 -4.91
CA GLY A 422 -8.60 -1.97 -4.24
C GLY A 422 -7.85 -0.90 -5.02
N THR A 423 -6.82 -0.36 -4.38
CA THR A 423 -5.94 0.68 -4.91
C THR A 423 -4.81 0.06 -5.74
N LEU A 424 -4.50 0.69 -6.87
CA LEU A 424 -3.26 0.48 -7.61
C LEU A 424 -2.28 1.60 -7.26
N THR A 425 -1.11 1.25 -6.73
CA THR A 425 -0.06 2.21 -6.39
C THR A 425 1.19 1.95 -7.23
N ARG A 426 1.79 3.00 -7.75
CA ARG A 426 3.07 2.94 -8.46
C ARG A 426 4.10 3.82 -7.76
N THR A 427 5.17 3.20 -7.27
CA THR A 427 6.32 3.82 -6.59
C THR A 427 7.60 3.62 -7.42
N GLY A 428 8.75 4.05 -6.88
CA GLY A 428 10.04 3.98 -7.57
C GLY A 428 10.30 5.15 -8.54
N SER A 429 11.46 5.12 -9.21
CA SER A 429 12.00 6.22 -10.01
C SER A 429 11.89 6.02 -11.54
N ASN A 430 11.33 4.91 -12.00
CA ASN A 430 11.30 4.56 -13.43
C ASN A 430 9.87 4.43 -14.00
N ILE A 431 9.74 4.02 -15.26
CA ILE A 431 8.45 3.96 -15.96
C ILE A 431 7.79 2.60 -15.72
N LEU A 432 6.55 2.61 -15.21
CA LEU A 432 5.64 1.48 -15.35
C LEU A 432 4.70 1.77 -16.52
N THR A 433 4.67 0.89 -17.51
CA THR A 433 3.69 0.92 -18.59
C THR A 433 2.53 -0.01 -18.26
N LEU A 434 1.30 0.48 -18.25
CA LEU A 434 0.11 -0.36 -18.28
C LEU A 434 -0.32 -0.54 -19.74
N ALA A 435 -0.50 -1.78 -20.18
CA ALA A 435 -0.82 -2.10 -21.57
C ALA A 435 -2.17 -2.81 -21.77
N ASN A 436 -2.86 -3.21 -20.70
CA ASN A 436 -4.09 -3.97 -20.78
C ASN A 436 -5.33 -3.06 -20.68
N GLN A 437 -6.16 -3.04 -21.74
CA GLN A 437 -7.41 -2.26 -21.81
C GLN A 437 -8.59 -2.91 -21.06
N SER A 438 -8.40 -4.13 -20.52
CA SER A 438 -9.41 -4.83 -19.72
C SER A 438 -9.25 -4.59 -18.21
N ASN A 439 -8.47 -3.58 -17.82
CA ASN A 439 -8.42 -3.16 -16.42
C ASN A 439 -9.82 -2.72 -15.97
N SER A 440 -10.24 -3.14 -14.78
CA SER A 440 -11.61 -2.93 -14.28
C SER A 440 -11.66 -2.63 -12.78
N TYR A 441 -10.55 -2.17 -12.21
CA TYR A 441 -10.48 -1.85 -10.79
C TYR A 441 -11.19 -0.52 -10.49
N THR A 442 -11.81 -0.40 -9.31
CA THR A 442 -12.59 0.80 -8.94
C THR A 442 -11.94 1.65 -7.86
N GLY A 443 -10.85 1.17 -7.25
CA GLY A 443 -10.10 1.97 -6.28
C GLY A 443 -9.21 3.00 -6.96
N GLN A 444 -8.45 3.75 -6.16
CA GLN A 444 -7.60 4.83 -6.66
C GLN A 444 -6.41 4.27 -7.47
N THR A 445 -5.98 5.05 -8.45
CA THR A 445 -4.66 4.92 -9.10
C THR A 445 -3.74 5.96 -8.49
N ILE A 446 -2.75 5.54 -7.70
CA ILE A 446 -1.81 6.43 -7.02
C ILE A 446 -0.43 6.33 -7.69
N ILE A 447 0.11 7.47 -8.10
CA ILE A 447 1.45 7.57 -8.69
C ILE A 447 2.32 8.40 -7.75
N THR A 448 3.35 7.76 -7.18
CA THR A 448 4.27 8.37 -6.23
C THR A 448 5.68 8.40 -6.81
N GLY A 449 6.26 9.58 -6.99
CA GLY A 449 7.64 9.73 -7.45
C GLY A 449 8.68 9.55 -6.33
N THR A 450 9.92 9.24 -6.72
CA THR A 450 11.14 9.43 -5.90
C THR A 450 12.21 10.15 -6.75
N GLY A 451 12.86 11.18 -6.21
CA GLY A 451 13.90 11.93 -6.95
C GLY A 451 13.40 12.63 -8.21
N SER A 452 14.07 12.44 -9.36
CA SER A 452 13.75 13.05 -10.68
C SER A 452 12.40 12.61 -11.30
N GLY A 453 11.59 11.87 -10.53
CA GLY A 453 10.19 11.61 -10.79
C GLY A 453 9.95 10.20 -11.32
N GLY A 454 8.79 9.65 -10.97
CA GLY A 454 8.39 8.32 -11.36
C GLY A 454 7.11 8.32 -12.20
N THR A 455 7.07 7.52 -13.26
CA THR A 455 6.04 7.62 -14.30
C THR A 455 5.17 6.37 -14.37
N LEU A 456 3.85 6.56 -14.41
CA LEU A 456 2.91 5.60 -14.97
C LEU A 456 2.63 6.01 -16.41
N ALA A 457 2.80 5.11 -17.37
CA ALA A 457 2.51 5.34 -18.76
C ALA A 457 1.36 4.43 -19.22
N VAL A 458 0.46 4.95 -20.05
CA VAL A 458 -0.62 4.16 -20.65
C VAL A 458 -0.29 3.85 -22.10
N ALA A 459 -0.40 2.58 -22.50
CA ALA A 459 -0.03 2.12 -23.86
C ALA A 459 -1.20 2.06 -24.84
N ALA A 460 -2.43 2.25 -24.37
CA ALA A 460 -3.66 2.19 -25.15
C ALA A 460 -4.70 3.16 -24.57
N ASP A 461 -5.91 3.18 -25.14
CA ASP A 461 -7.05 3.91 -24.60
C ASP A 461 -7.61 3.19 -23.36
N GLU A 462 -8.17 3.96 -22.43
CA GLU A 462 -8.95 3.45 -21.29
C GLU A 462 -8.24 2.36 -20.46
N VAL A 463 -6.93 2.52 -20.30
CA VAL A 463 -6.11 1.60 -19.49
C VAL A 463 -6.29 1.89 -18.00
N ILE A 464 -6.53 3.14 -17.63
CA ILE A 464 -6.98 3.50 -16.30
C ILE A 464 -8.51 3.45 -16.32
N PRO A 465 -9.17 2.64 -15.47
CA PRO A 465 -10.61 2.54 -15.45
C PRO A 465 -11.29 3.88 -15.14
N ASP A 466 -12.43 4.13 -15.78
CA ASP A 466 -13.26 5.34 -15.63
C ASP A 466 -13.72 5.60 -14.19
N ALA A 467 -13.92 4.53 -13.40
CA ALA A 467 -14.28 4.57 -12.00
C ALA A 467 -13.12 4.95 -11.06
N SER A 468 -11.88 4.93 -11.54
CA SER A 468 -10.70 5.24 -10.73
C SER A 468 -10.49 6.75 -10.61
N GLU A 469 -10.32 7.23 -9.39
CA GLU A 469 -9.62 8.51 -9.16
C GLU A 469 -8.13 8.33 -9.46
N LEU A 470 -7.51 9.32 -10.08
CA LEU A 470 -6.09 9.39 -10.32
C LEU A 470 -5.44 10.39 -9.35
N VAL A 471 -4.49 9.90 -8.55
CA VAL A 471 -3.76 10.68 -7.55
C VAL A 471 -2.29 10.74 -7.90
N LEU A 472 -1.73 11.94 -8.08
CA LEU A 472 -0.29 12.14 -8.26
C LEU A 472 0.31 12.74 -6.99
N SER A 473 1.34 12.11 -6.45
CA SER A 473 2.03 12.57 -5.23
C SER A 473 3.55 12.50 -5.37
N ASN A 474 4.27 13.30 -4.56
CA ASN A 474 5.73 13.27 -4.45
C ASN A 474 6.48 13.28 -5.81
N GLY A 475 6.03 14.10 -6.77
CA GLY A 475 6.64 14.14 -8.12
C GLY A 475 6.27 12.98 -9.06
N GLY A 476 5.20 12.25 -8.75
CA GLY A 476 4.61 11.25 -9.64
C GLY A 476 4.16 11.86 -10.97
N LYS A 477 4.27 11.09 -12.04
CA LYS A 477 3.91 11.51 -13.41
C LYS A 477 2.96 10.51 -14.07
N LEU A 478 1.90 11.00 -14.69
CA LEU A 478 1.14 10.22 -15.67
C LEU A 478 1.65 10.60 -17.07
N GLN A 479 1.94 9.61 -17.90
CA GLN A 479 2.29 9.75 -19.30
C GLN A 479 1.17 9.17 -20.17
N LEU A 480 0.55 10.02 -20.98
CA LEU A 480 -0.44 9.61 -21.98
C LEU A 480 0.26 9.25 -23.31
N GLY A 481 -0.05 8.06 -23.82
CA GLY A 481 0.46 7.54 -25.10
C GLY A 481 1.90 7.02 -25.06
N LEU A 482 2.11 5.82 -25.62
CA LEU A 482 3.42 5.19 -25.79
C LEU A 482 3.61 4.77 -27.26
N GLY A 483 4.20 5.65 -28.06
CA GLY A 483 4.64 5.31 -29.42
C GLY A 483 3.97 6.12 -30.52
N ALA A 484 4.65 6.17 -31.67
CA ALA A 484 4.22 6.94 -32.82
C ALA A 484 2.82 6.52 -33.32
N GLY A 485 1.88 7.48 -33.40
CA GLY A 485 0.63 7.32 -34.15
C GLY A 485 -0.62 6.91 -33.36
N ILE A 486 -0.57 6.80 -32.03
CA ILE A 486 -1.74 6.48 -31.20
C ILE A 486 -2.26 7.77 -30.54
N SER A 487 -3.48 8.20 -30.87
CA SER A 487 -4.24 9.13 -30.02
C SER A 487 -4.73 8.35 -28.81
N SER A 488 -4.44 8.81 -27.59
CA SER A 488 -4.93 8.16 -26.38
C SER A 488 -6.02 8.98 -25.69
N THR A 489 -7.17 8.38 -25.42
CA THR A 489 -8.21 8.95 -24.52
C THR A 489 -8.25 8.14 -23.24
N GLU A 490 -7.95 8.79 -22.12
CA GLU A 490 -8.10 8.21 -20.79
C GLU A 490 -9.25 8.91 -20.07
N THR A 491 -10.19 8.12 -19.54
CA THR A 491 -11.27 8.64 -18.71
C THR A 491 -11.02 8.24 -17.27
N ILE A 492 -11.11 9.20 -16.35
CA ILE A 492 -10.90 9.00 -14.91
C ILE A 492 -12.03 9.65 -14.11
N ALA A 493 -12.33 9.14 -12.92
CA ALA A 493 -13.40 9.68 -12.07
C ALA A 493 -13.03 11.02 -11.42
N GLY A 494 -11.73 11.30 -11.28
CA GLY A 494 -11.23 12.50 -10.63
C GLY A 494 -9.73 12.61 -10.75
N LEU A 495 -9.20 13.84 -10.71
CA LEU A 495 -7.77 14.11 -10.77
C LEU A 495 -7.35 14.91 -9.54
N SER A 496 -6.49 14.33 -8.70
CA SER A 496 -5.97 15.00 -7.51
C SER A 496 -4.44 14.95 -7.42
N ALA A 497 -3.85 15.97 -6.81
CA ALA A 497 -2.41 15.99 -6.53
C ALA A 497 -2.05 16.93 -5.38
N ALA A 498 -1.04 16.52 -4.59
CA ALA A 498 -0.37 17.45 -3.70
C ALA A 498 0.45 18.49 -4.49
N HIS A 499 0.53 19.72 -4.01
CA HIS A 499 1.17 20.88 -4.66
C HIS A 499 2.68 20.71 -4.99
N SER A 500 3.31 19.57 -4.66
CA SER A 500 4.74 19.31 -4.86
C SER A 500 5.02 18.43 -6.09
N GLY A 501 5.40 19.05 -7.20
CA GLY A 501 6.13 18.41 -8.31
C GLY A 501 5.37 17.39 -9.17
N ALA A 502 4.14 17.01 -8.81
CA ALA A 502 3.26 16.16 -9.61
C ALA A 502 3.11 16.72 -11.03
N THR A 503 3.24 15.86 -12.05
CA THR A 503 3.20 16.31 -13.44
C THR A 503 2.39 15.38 -14.33
N LEU A 504 1.37 15.89 -15.00
CA LEU A 504 0.79 15.24 -16.16
C LEU A 504 1.64 15.59 -17.39
N VAL A 505 2.17 14.57 -18.06
CA VAL A 505 3.05 14.68 -19.24
C VAL A 505 2.42 13.94 -20.40
N GLN A 506 2.66 14.42 -21.61
CA GLN A 506 2.46 13.64 -22.82
C GLN A 506 3.80 13.29 -23.46
N ALA A 507 3.92 12.05 -23.88
CA ALA A 507 5.08 11.45 -24.55
C ALA A 507 6.32 11.13 -23.70
N SER A 508 7.05 10.15 -24.21
CA SER A 508 8.30 9.59 -23.69
C SER A 508 9.33 10.68 -23.34
N GLU A 509 10.09 10.48 -22.26
CA GLU A 509 11.26 11.30 -21.91
C GLU A 509 12.34 11.30 -23.01
N SER A 510 12.25 10.41 -24.01
CA SER A 510 13.23 10.25 -25.10
C SER A 510 12.98 11.08 -26.39
N GLY A 511 11.98 11.96 -26.42
CA GLY A 511 11.97 13.12 -27.33
C GLY A 511 11.84 12.89 -28.85
N SER A 512 11.32 11.75 -29.34
CA SER A 512 11.29 11.46 -30.79
C SER A 512 10.06 10.68 -31.28
N SER A 513 8.87 11.30 -31.27
CA SER A 513 7.72 10.76 -32.04
C SER A 513 6.69 11.83 -32.43
N PRO A 514 6.01 11.66 -33.58
CA PRO A 514 5.08 12.63 -34.15
C PRO A 514 3.85 12.86 -33.27
N ALA A 515 3.38 14.12 -33.27
CA ALA A 515 2.29 14.65 -32.48
C ALA A 515 0.92 14.08 -32.92
N MET A 516 0.32 13.25 -32.08
CA MET A 516 -1.13 13.02 -32.09
C MET A 516 -1.73 13.60 -30.81
N LEU A 517 -2.98 14.06 -30.87
CA LEU A 517 -3.70 14.60 -29.72
C LEU A 517 -4.01 13.46 -28.73
N SER A 518 -3.70 13.67 -27.45
CA SER A 518 -4.20 12.83 -26.36
C SER A 518 -5.22 13.63 -25.56
N THR A 519 -6.27 12.98 -25.11
CA THR A 519 -7.31 13.59 -24.28
C THR A 519 -7.32 12.95 -22.90
N LEU A 520 -7.29 13.77 -21.86
CA LEU A 520 -7.66 13.32 -20.52
C LEU A 520 -9.09 13.78 -20.23
N VAL A 521 -9.99 12.83 -20.01
CA VAL A 521 -11.37 13.08 -19.60
C VAL A 521 -11.47 12.89 -18.09
N ILE A 522 -11.86 13.94 -17.38
CA ILE A 522 -12.07 13.94 -15.94
C ILE A 522 -13.57 13.95 -15.69
N ASN A 523 -14.15 12.80 -15.36
CA ASN A 523 -15.59 12.57 -15.20
C ASN A 523 -16.00 12.60 -13.73
N THR A 524 -16.09 13.79 -13.14
CA THR A 524 -16.33 13.92 -11.69
C THR A 524 -17.79 13.65 -11.31
N ALA A 525 -18.00 12.80 -10.31
CA ALA A 525 -19.33 12.43 -9.82
C ALA A 525 -20.04 13.59 -9.09
N THR A 526 -21.36 13.47 -8.90
CA THR A 526 -22.19 14.48 -8.23
C THR A 526 -21.66 14.82 -6.84
N ALA A 527 -21.61 16.12 -6.52
CA ALA A 527 -21.15 16.63 -5.22
C ALA A 527 -19.72 16.23 -4.83
N THR A 528 -18.90 15.80 -5.79
CA THR A 528 -17.45 15.57 -5.58
C THR A 528 -16.64 16.78 -6.06
N THR A 529 -15.56 17.07 -5.33
CA THR A 529 -14.58 18.11 -5.69
C THR A 529 -13.19 17.49 -5.61
N TYR A 530 -12.46 17.54 -6.72
CA TYR A 530 -11.05 17.13 -6.77
C TYR A 530 -10.17 18.35 -6.98
N ASP A 531 -9.00 18.37 -6.33
CA ASP A 531 -8.04 19.46 -6.44
C ASP A 531 -6.69 18.95 -6.98
N PHE A 532 -6.28 19.48 -8.12
CA PHE A 532 -5.01 19.17 -8.76
C PHE A 532 -4.04 20.35 -8.68
N GLY A 533 -3.12 20.29 -7.72
CA GLY A 533 -2.02 21.25 -7.57
C GLY A 533 -0.79 20.95 -8.44
N GLY A 534 -0.85 19.89 -9.25
CA GLY A 534 0.23 19.47 -10.16
C GLY A 534 0.28 20.28 -11.45
N PHE A 535 1.31 20.04 -12.27
CA PHE A 535 1.49 20.72 -13.56
C PHE A 535 0.99 19.85 -14.72
N ILE A 536 0.22 20.42 -15.64
CA ILE A 536 -0.09 19.81 -16.94
C ILE A 536 0.84 20.42 -17.98
N ARG A 537 1.77 19.62 -18.49
CA ARG A 537 2.86 20.11 -19.35
C ARG A 537 2.81 19.52 -20.75
N LYS A 538 3.01 20.39 -21.75
CA LYS A 538 3.41 19.98 -23.10
C LYS A 538 4.86 19.49 -23.08
N ARG A 539 5.15 18.39 -23.79
CA ARG A 539 6.52 17.98 -24.13
C ARG A 539 6.61 17.59 -25.61
N GLY A 540 7.56 18.21 -26.32
CA GLY A 540 7.70 18.05 -27.76
C GLY A 540 6.57 18.72 -28.56
N SER A 541 6.28 18.19 -29.75
CA SER A 541 5.22 18.71 -30.64
C SER A 541 3.82 18.18 -30.31
N ALA A 542 3.71 17.10 -29.53
CA ALA A 542 2.43 16.51 -29.10
C ALA A 542 1.72 17.40 -28.08
N ASP A 543 0.38 17.36 -28.07
CA ASP A 543 -0.43 18.20 -27.19
C ASP A 543 -1.57 17.48 -26.47
N VAL A 544 -1.88 17.92 -25.26
CA VAL A 544 -2.91 17.35 -24.37
C VAL A 544 -4.15 18.22 -24.40
N SER A 545 -5.29 17.61 -24.72
CA SER A 545 -6.60 18.22 -24.48
C SER A 545 -7.15 17.76 -23.15
N ILE A 546 -7.82 18.64 -22.42
CA ILE A 546 -8.44 18.35 -21.13
C ILE A 546 -9.95 18.45 -21.30
N THR A 547 -10.68 17.40 -20.95
CA THR A 547 -12.14 17.39 -20.96
C THR A 547 -12.66 17.20 -19.55
N LYS A 548 -13.33 18.21 -18.99
CA LYS A 548 -14.09 18.11 -17.75
C LYS A 548 -15.50 17.63 -18.07
N SER A 549 -15.84 16.43 -17.59
CA SER A 549 -17.15 15.80 -17.69
C SER A 549 -17.73 15.53 -16.29
N GLY A 550 -18.98 15.09 -16.22
CA GLY A 550 -19.65 14.79 -14.96
C GLY A 550 -20.06 16.03 -14.15
N PRO A 551 -21.03 15.90 -13.25
CA PRO A 551 -21.64 17.05 -12.55
C PRO A 551 -20.80 17.65 -11.41
N GLY A 552 -19.70 17.02 -10.98
CA GLY A 552 -18.86 17.54 -9.90
C GLY A 552 -17.92 18.68 -10.30
N THR A 553 -17.00 19.05 -9.41
CA THR A 553 -16.00 20.11 -9.60
C THR A 553 -14.60 19.54 -9.75
N GLN A 554 -13.84 20.00 -10.74
CA GLN A 554 -12.39 19.83 -10.80
C GLN A 554 -11.73 21.18 -10.58
N ILE A 555 -10.85 21.27 -9.58
CA ILE A 555 -10.02 22.44 -9.30
C ILE A 555 -8.64 22.21 -9.89
N LEU A 556 -8.11 23.22 -10.59
CA LEU A 556 -6.70 23.32 -10.94
C LEU A 556 -6.08 24.41 -10.05
N SER A 557 -5.22 24.03 -9.12
CA SER A 557 -4.61 24.91 -8.10
C SER A 557 -3.11 25.13 -8.31
N ASN A 558 -2.67 24.96 -9.55
CA ASN A 558 -1.26 25.13 -9.90
C ASN A 558 -0.99 26.52 -10.52
N THR A 559 0.23 27.00 -10.38
CA THR A 559 0.62 28.35 -10.82
C THR A 559 0.87 28.48 -12.32
N SER A 560 1.13 27.37 -13.02
CA SER A 560 1.37 27.37 -14.48
C SER A 560 1.06 26.02 -15.13
N ASN A 561 0.26 26.04 -16.20
CA ASN A 561 0.06 24.92 -17.11
C ASN A 561 0.63 25.30 -18.49
N SER A 562 1.21 24.33 -19.22
CA SER A 562 1.85 24.58 -20.52
C SER A 562 1.34 23.72 -21.68
N TYR A 563 0.32 22.88 -21.46
CA TYR A 563 -0.39 22.22 -22.56
C TYR A 563 -1.05 23.28 -23.46
N THR A 564 -1.10 23.06 -24.77
CA THR A 564 -1.69 24.00 -25.74
C THR A 564 -3.03 23.50 -26.32
N GLY A 565 -3.43 22.26 -26.00
CA GLY A 565 -4.63 21.61 -26.51
C GLY A 565 -5.89 22.19 -25.91
N VAL A 566 -7.03 21.96 -26.57
CA VAL A 566 -8.32 22.54 -26.18
C VAL A 566 -8.73 22.07 -24.79
N THR A 567 -9.28 22.99 -23.99
CA THR A 567 -9.99 22.65 -22.75
C THR A 567 -11.49 22.60 -23.04
N THR A 568 -12.13 21.46 -22.79
CA THR A 568 -13.58 21.29 -22.95
C THR A 568 -14.23 21.06 -21.59
N ILE A 569 -15.34 21.73 -21.30
CA ILE A 569 -16.16 21.53 -20.10
C ILE A 569 -17.53 21.06 -20.59
N ASN A 570 -17.79 19.77 -20.53
CA ASN A 570 -19.07 19.18 -20.95
C ASN A 570 -20.16 19.36 -19.88
N ALA A 571 -19.78 19.27 -18.60
CA ALA A 571 -20.70 19.37 -17.46
C ALA A 571 -19.95 19.69 -16.16
N GLY A 572 -20.70 20.11 -15.14
CA GLY A 572 -20.17 20.48 -13.83
C GLY A 572 -19.26 21.71 -13.90
N THR A 573 -18.31 21.79 -12.98
CA THR A 573 -17.42 22.97 -12.85
C THR A 573 -15.97 22.61 -13.10
N LEU A 574 -15.30 23.37 -13.97
CA LEU A 574 -13.84 23.49 -13.97
C LEU A 574 -13.48 24.80 -13.26
N GLN A 575 -12.85 24.70 -12.09
CA GLN A 575 -12.43 25.84 -11.30
C GLN A 575 -10.93 26.06 -11.43
N LEU A 576 -10.53 27.29 -11.74
CA LEU A 576 -9.14 27.71 -11.75
C LEU A 576 -8.86 28.46 -10.44
N GLY A 577 -8.04 27.84 -9.61
CA GLY A 577 -7.60 28.33 -8.32
C GLY A 577 -8.43 27.80 -7.16
N ASN A 578 -7.83 27.73 -5.98
CA ASN A 578 -8.45 27.24 -4.75
C ASN A 578 -8.68 28.34 -3.69
N GLY A 579 -8.70 29.61 -4.12
CA GLY A 579 -8.75 30.77 -3.24
C GLY A 579 -7.37 31.32 -2.87
N THR A 580 -6.32 30.90 -3.57
CA THR A 580 -4.95 31.43 -3.45
C THR A 580 -4.48 32.06 -4.77
N ASP A 581 -3.22 32.46 -4.90
CA ASP A 581 -2.68 33.03 -6.15
C ASP A 581 -2.26 31.93 -7.14
N ASP A 582 -3.23 31.07 -7.46
CA ASP A 582 -3.08 29.86 -8.25
C ASP A 582 -4.15 29.76 -9.34
N GLY A 583 -4.18 28.66 -10.07
CA GLY A 583 -5.18 28.41 -11.10
C GLY A 583 -4.83 28.95 -12.47
N THR A 584 -4.40 28.05 -13.35
CA THR A 584 -4.15 28.37 -14.76
C THR A 584 -4.65 27.26 -15.65
N ILE A 585 -4.88 27.57 -16.92
CA ILE A 585 -4.88 26.60 -18.00
C ILE A 585 -3.84 27.02 -19.02
N GLY A 586 -3.24 26.04 -19.70
CA GLY A 586 -2.25 26.32 -20.74
C GLY A 586 -2.89 26.55 -22.13
N SER A 587 -4.14 26.11 -22.32
CA SER A 587 -4.80 26.08 -23.63
C SER A 587 -4.73 27.43 -24.35
N THR A 588 -3.98 27.47 -25.45
CA THR A 588 -4.01 28.58 -26.40
C THR A 588 -5.04 28.35 -27.51
N SER A 589 -5.58 27.13 -27.61
CA SER A 589 -6.53 26.72 -28.65
C SER A 589 -8.00 27.05 -28.30
N GLY A 590 -8.24 27.61 -27.10
CA GLY A 590 -9.57 28.00 -26.63
C GLY A 590 -10.13 27.11 -25.53
N VAL A 591 -11.27 27.56 -24.98
CA VAL A 591 -12.10 26.83 -24.00
C VAL A 591 -13.49 26.65 -24.59
N VAL A 592 -13.95 25.41 -24.70
CA VAL A 592 -15.35 25.08 -25.02
C VAL A 592 -16.07 24.81 -23.71
N ASN A 593 -16.92 25.73 -23.27
CA ASN A 593 -17.60 25.70 -21.98
C ASN A 593 -19.10 25.43 -22.16
N ASN A 594 -19.57 24.24 -21.77
CA ASN A 594 -20.98 23.86 -21.69
C ASN A 594 -21.44 23.58 -20.24
N GLY A 595 -20.55 23.78 -19.26
CA GLY A 595 -20.84 23.67 -17.83
C GLY A 595 -20.59 25.01 -17.13
N THR A 596 -19.68 25.03 -16.17
CA THR A 596 -19.22 26.24 -15.50
C THR A 596 -17.70 26.33 -15.56
N LEU A 597 -17.18 27.46 -16.07
CA LEU A 597 -15.79 27.87 -15.89
C LEU A 597 -15.72 28.86 -14.73
N ALA A 598 -15.05 28.47 -13.64
CA ALA A 598 -14.96 29.28 -12.43
C ALA A 598 -13.54 29.81 -12.21
N PHE A 599 -13.42 31.09 -11.88
CA PHE A 599 -12.17 31.72 -11.51
C PHE A 599 -12.17 32.05 -10.01
N ASN A 600 -11.29 31.40 -9.27
CA ASN A 600 -11.19 31.51 -7.81
C ASN A 600 -9.72 31.74 -7.37
N ASN A 601 -9.06 32.70 -8.03
CA ASN A 601 -7.68 33.10 -7.79
C ASN A 601 -7.59 34.48 -7.08
N THR A 602 -6.75 34.65 -6.06
CA THR A 602 -6.64 35.93 -5.32
C THR A 602 -5.71 36.95 -5.96
N GLY A 603 -4.74 36.52 -6.79
CA GLY A 603 -3.92 37.41 -7.60
C GLY A 603 -4.58 37.82 -8.91
N SER A 604 -3.94 38.75 -9.63
CA SER A 604 -4.41 39.19 -10.95
C SER A 604 -3.96 38.22 -12.05
N ARG A 605 -4.89 37.74 -12.87
CA ARG A 605 -4.65 36.82 -13.98
C ARG A 605 -5.29 37.30 -15.26
N THR A 606 -4.83 36.75 -16.38
CA THR A 606 -5.33 37.09 -17.71
C THR A 606 -5.65 35.81 -18.49
N ALA A 607 -6.87 35.72 -19.00
CA ALA A 607 -7.31 34.71 -19.94
C ALA A 607 -7.13 35.25 -21.37
N ASN A 608 -6.11 34.76 -22.06
CA ASN A 608 -5.81 35.14 -23.46
C ASN A 608 -6.44 34.19 -24.50
N TYR A 609 -7.22 33.22 -24.05
CA TYR A 609 -7.92 32.25 -24.89
C TYR A 609 -9.39 32.66 -25.09
N VAL A 610 -9.98 32.22 -26.20
CA VAL A 610 -11.42 32.37 -26.47
C VAL A 610 -12.20 31.36 -25.65
N ILE A 611 -13.25 31.82 -24.97
CA ILE A 611 -14.26 31.01 -24.29
C ILE A 611 -15.50 30.96 -25.20
N SER A 612 -16.01 29.77 -25.46
CA SER A 612 -17.17 29.49 -26.33
C SER A 612 -18.14 28.53 -25.65
N GLY A 613 -19.33 28.29 -26.22
CA GLY A 613 -20.28 27.28 -25.73
C GLY A 613 -21.43 27.86 -24.89
N THR A 614 -22.27 27.00 -24.31
CA THR A 614 -23.51 27.43 -23.64
C THR A 614 -23.37 27.62 -22.12
N GLY A 615 -22.19 27.35 -21.57
CA GLY A 615 -21.92 27.31 -20.14
C GLY A 615 -21.71 28.70 -19.52
N SER A 616 -21.76 28.74 -18.19
CA SER A 616 -21.58 29.95 -17.38
C SER A 616 -20.12 30.25 -17.06
N VAL A 617 -19.81 31.51 -16.82
CA VAL A 617 -18.50 31.98 -16.33
C VAL A 617 -18.68 32.61 -14.96
N THR A 618 -17.86 32.23 -13.97
CA THR A 618 -17.97 32.76 -12.61
C THR A 618 -16.65 33.30 -12.07
N LYS A 619 -16.72 34.37 -11.25
CA LYS A 619 -15.57 34.97 -10.57
C LYS A 619 -15.85 35.11 -9.07
N SER A 620 -15.07 34.44 -8.22
CA SER A 620 -15.47 34.20 -6.81
C SER A 620 -14.46 34.61 -5.72
N SER A 621 -13.28 35.10 -6.10
CA SER A 621 -12.18 35.50 -5.19
C SER A 621 -11.86 37.00 -5.28
N GLY A 622 -11.01 37.55 -4.40
CA GLY A 622 -10.65 38.99 -4.41
C GLY A 622 -9.79 39.48 -5.59
N GLY A 623 -9.17 38.58 -6.36
CA GLY A 623 -8.25 38.94 -7.46
C GLY A 623 -8.93 39.54 -8.69
N THR A 624 -8.13 40.03 -9.65
CA THR A 624 -8.62 40.48 -10.96
C THR A 624 -8.49 39.36 -11.99
N MET A 625 -9.54 39.04 -12.74
CA MET A 625 -9.46 38.21 -13.94
C MET A 625 -9.70 39.09 -15.17
N THR A 626 -8.73 39.18 -16.06
CA THR A 626 -8.86 39.92 -17.33
C THR A 626 -9.20 38.96 -18.46
N LEU A 627 -10.31 39.19 -19.16
CA LEU A 627 -10.70 38.43 -20.35
C LEU A 627 -10.29 39.19 -21.61
N ASN A 628 -9.25 38.72 -22.30
CA ASN A 628 -8.73 39.37 -23.51
C ASN A 628 -9.25 38.75 -24.82
N GLY A 629 -9.78 37.52 -24.77
CA GLY A 629 -10.33 36.85 -25.95
C GLY A 629 -11.64 37.47 -26.43
N VAL A 630 -11.91 37.36 -27.73
CA VAL A 630 -13.25 37.60 -28.30
C VAL A 630 -14.11 36.38 -27.97
N ASN A 631 -14.89 36.48 -26.90
CA ASN A 631 -15.62 35.34 -26.35
C ASN A 631 -16.99 35.18 -27.02
N THR A 632 -17.47 33.93 -27.13
CA THR A 632 -18.72 33.54 -27.81
C THR A 632 -19.56 32.59 -26.95
N TYR A 633 -19.33 32.58 -25.64
CA TYR A 633 -20.15 31.78 -24.73
C TYR A 633 -21.46 32.50 -24.45
N THR A 634 -22.56 31.77 -24.35
CA THR A 634 -23.91 32.36 -24.19
C THR A 634 -24.50 32.20 -22.80
N GLY A 635 -23.83 31.48 -21.89
CA GLY A 635 -24.28 31.33 -20.51
C GLY A 635 -23.94 32.53 -19.64
N ASP A 636 -24.64 32.66 -18.50
CA ASP A 636 -24.51 33.77 -17.56
C ASP A 636 -23.04 34.00 -17.12
N THR A 637 -22.70 35.27 -16.93
CA THR A 637 -21.47 35.70 -16.24
C THR A 637 -21.81 36.18 -14.83
N VAL A 638 -21.27 35.53 -13.81
CA VAL A 638 -21.54 35.86 -12.39
C VAL A 638 -20.28 36.33 -11.68
N ILE A 639 -20.33 37.52 -11.08
CA ILE A 639 -19.24 38.13 -10.34
C ILE A 639 -19.59 38.12 -8.84
N ASN A 640 -19.22 37.04 -8.17
CA ASN A 640 -19.42 36.86 -6.73
C ASN A 640 -18.46 37.73 -5.90
N ALA A 641 -17.20 37.89 -6.34
CA ALA A 641 -16.20 38.73 -5.66
C ALA A 641 -15.04 39.14 -6.59
N GLY A 642 -14.25 40.13 -6.15
CA GLY A 642 -13.07 40.63 -6.87
C GLY A 642 -13.44 41.39 -8.14
N THR A 643 -12.56 41.38 -9.14
CA THR A 643 -12.76 42.17 -10.37
C THR A 643 -12.73 41.28 -11.62
N LEU A 644 -13.70 41.44 -12.51
CA LEU A 644 -13.65 40.93 -13.89
C LEU A 644 -13.33 42.10 -14.83
N ALA A 645 -12.16 42.09 -15.45
CA ALA A 645 -11.73 43.12 -16.39
C ALA A 645 -12.01 42.70 -17.84
N VAL A 646 -12.61 43.61 -18.60
CA VAL A 646 -13.07 43.40 -19.99
C VAL A 646 -12.71 44.57 -20.89
N ASN A 647 -12.69 44.35 -22.21
CA ASN A 647 -12.20 45.33 -23.18
C ASN A 647 -13.15 45.63 -24.36
N GLY A 648 -14.39 45.15 -24.33
CA GLY A 648 -15.44 45.52 -25.28
C GLY A 648 -15.93 44.41 -26.21
N THR A 649 -15.20 43.29 -26.27
CA THR A 649 -15.63 42.05 -26.94
C THR A 649 -15.40 40.83 -26.04
N SER A 650 -15.24 41.07 -24.74
CA SER A 650 -14.84 40.05 -23.78
C SER A 650 -16.02 39.21 -23.31
N ILE A 651 -17.26 39.65 -23.54
CA ILE A 651 -18.48 38.94 -23.19
C ILE A 651 -19.37 38.94 -24.45
N ASP A 652 -20.04 37.83 -24.72
CA ASP A 652 -20.96 37.77 -25.86
C ASP A 652 -22.21 38.64 -25.57
N ASP A 653 -22.69 39.36 -26.59
CA ASP A 653 -23.80 40.29 -26.46
C ASP A 653 -25.10 39.64 -25.96
N SER A 654 -25.26 38.32 -26.09
CA SER A 654 -26.44 37.58 -25.60
C SER A 654 -26.42 37.29 -24.09
N VAL A 655 -25.29 37.52 -23.41
CA VAL A 655 -25.05 37.09 -22.03
C VAL A 655 -25.74 37.98 -21.01
N LYS A 656 -26.27 37.36 -19.96
CA LYS A 656 -26.64 38.02 -18.71
C LYS A 656 -25.42 38.18 -17.79
N VAL A 657 -25.20 39.37 -17.26
CA VAL A 657 -24.18 39.63 -16.23
C VAL A 657 -24.85 39.86 -14.88
N ASP A 658 -24.43 39.14 -13.83
CA ASP A 658 -24.86 39.37 -12.44
C ASP A 658 -23.67 39.75 -11.56
N ILE A 659 -23.69 40.97 -11.02
CA ILE A 659 -22.69 41.47 -10.07
C ILE A 659 -23.25 41.32 -8.66
N VAL A 660 -22.83 40.27 -7.96
CA VAL A 660 -23.32 39.95 -6.62
C VAL A 660 -22.52 40.70 -5.56
N GLY A 661 -21.19 40.56 -5.59
CA GLY A 661 -20.30 41.13 -4.57
C GLY A 661 -18.93 41.59 -5.08
N GLY A 662 -18.68 41.49 -6.39
CA GLY A 662 -17.44 42.00 -7.01
C GLY A 662 -17.65 43.24 -7.88
N LYS A 663 -16.74 43.44 -8.83
CA LYS A 663 -16.72 44.56 -9.76
C LYS A 663 -16.47 44.13 -11.19
N MET A 664 -16.95 44.91 -12.14
CA MET A 664 -16.57 44.87 -13.54
C MET A 664 -15.64 46.05 -13.85
N ALA A 665 -14.48 45.79 -14.47
CA ALA A 665 -13.55 46.82 -14.91
C ALA A 665 -13.59 46.94 -16.44
N LEU A 666 -13.95 48.12 -16.94
CA LEU A 666 -14.18 48.38 -18.35
C LEU A 666 -13.14 49.37 -18.89
N THR A 667 -12.51 49.03 -20.01
CA THR A 667 -11.60 49.95 -20.72
C THR A 667 -12.22 50.53 -21.99
N ASN A 668 -13.13 49.80 -22.64
CA ASN A 668 -13.94 50.24 -23.77
C ASN A 668 -15.43 49.94 -23.54
N THR A 669 -16.26 50.12 -24.57
CA THR A 669 -17.68 49.71 -24.54
C THR A 669 -17.82 48.19 -24.68
N GLU A 670 -18.36 47.52 -23.67
CA GLU A 670 -18.77 46.10 -23.71
C GLU A 670 -20.28 46.02 -23.82
N THR A 671 -20.82 45.08 -24.59
CA THR A 671 -22.28 44.94 -24.79
C THR A 671 -22.76 43.64 -24.17
N VAL A 672 -23.91 43.68 -23.48
CA VAL A 672 -24.53 42.51 -22.87
C VAL A 672 -26.05 42.55 -23.03
N ASN A 673 -26.68 41.40 -22.84
CA ASN A 673 -28.13 41.28 -22.97
C ASN A 673 -28.82 41.95 -21.79
N SER A 674 -28.49 41.55 -20.56
CA SER A 674 -29.13 42.06 -19.34
C SER A 674 -28.14 42.15 -18.19
N LEU A 675 -28.33 43.12 -17.30
CA LEU A 675 -27.50 43.33 -16.12
C LEU A 675 -28.31 43.10 -14.85
N TYR A 676 -27.71 42.41 -13.88
CA TYR A 676 -28.28 42.10 -12.58
C TYR A 676 -27.30 42.50 -11.47
N PHE A 677 -27.84 42.92 -10.32
CA PHE A 677 -27.10 43.13 -9.10
C PHE A 677 -27.65 42.26 -7.98
N GLY A 678 -26.90 41.23 -7.60
CA GLY A 678 -27.33 40.27 -6.58
C GLY A 678 -28.65 39.60 -6.93
N GLY A 679 -28.85 39.27 -8.20
CA GLY A 679 -30.09 38.67 -8.70
C GLY A 679 -31.24 39.66 -8.98
N VAL A 680 -31.02 40.98 -8.86
CA VAL A 680 -32.01 42.00 -9.23
C VAL A 680 -31.68 42.63 -10.59
N GLU A 681 -32.59 42.51 -11.57
CA GLU A 681 -32.40 43.07 -12.91
C GLU A 681 -32.33 44.61 -12.92
N GLN A 682 -31.52 45.15 -13.81
CA GLN A 682 -31.27 46.58 -13.97
C GLN A 682 -31.85 47.12 -15.29
N ALA A 683 -31.96 48.45 -15.38
CA ALA A 683 -32.45 49.12 -16.59
C ALA A 683 -31.47 48.98 -17.78
N SER A 684 -32.03 48.94 -18.99
CA SER A 684 -31.24 49.06 -20.23
C SER A 684 -30.57 50.43 -20.31
N GLY A 685 -29.40 50.52 -20.92
CA GLY A 685 -28.64 51.78 -21.00
C GLY A 685 -27.15 51.56 -20.85
N THR A 686 -26.40 52.63 -20.62
CA THR A 686 -24.94 52.52 -20.38
C THR A 686 -24.66 52.60 -18.88
N TRP A 687 -23.88 51.64 -18.38
CA TRP A 687 -23.46 51.52 -16.99
C TRP A 687 -21.94 51.66 -16.89
N GLY A 688 -21.43 52.33 -15.87
CA GLY A 688 -19.99 52.50 -15.74
C GLY A 688 -19.57 53.21 -14.46
N ALA A 689 -18.27 53.44 -14.33
CA ALA A 689 -17.69 54.20 -13.22
C ALA A 689 -17.69 55.70 -13.51
N THR A 690 -17.47 56.50 -12.48
CA THR A 690 -17.29 57.96 -12.57
C THR A 690 -16.20 58.27 -13.60
N GLY A 691 -16.55 59.11 -14.59
CA GLY A 691 -15.65 59.48 -15.69
C GLY A 691 -15.73 58.59 -16.94
N SER A 692 -16.57 57.55 -16.94
CA SER A 692 -16.80 56.69 -18.13
C SER A 692 -17.71 57.31 -19.21
N GLY A 693 -18.57 58.26 -18.83
CA GLY A 693 -19.61 58.81 -19.70
C GLY A 693 -20.88 57.94 -19.80
N ALA A 694 -21.01 56.90 -18.96
CA ALA A 694 -22.25 56.13 -18.83
C ALA A 694 -23.42 56.94 -18.25
N THR A 695 -24.65 56.57 -18.60
CA THR A 695 -25.87 57.18 -18.05
C THR A 695 -26.11 56.75 -16.61
N HIS A 696 -25.73 55.52 -16.25
CA HIS A 696 -25.80 54.99 -14.89
C HIS A 696 -24.40 54.84 -14.32
N ILE A 697 -24.09 55.64 -13.30
CA ILE A 697 -22.77 55.64 -12.64
C ILE A 697 -22.85 54.86 -11.32
N ASP A 698 -21.97 53.88 -11.18
CA ASP A 698 -21.85 53.07 -9.96
C ASP A 698 -20.41 52.58 -9.74
N ASP A 699 -19.63 53.33 -8.97
CA ASP A 699 -18.24 53.00 -8.61
C ASP A 699 -18.11 51.82 -7.64
N ALA A 700 -19.20 51.40 -7.00
CA ALA A 700 -19.17 50.23 -6.13
C ALA A 700 -19.06 48.95 -6.97
N ARG A 701 -19.70 48.91 -8.14
CA ARG A 701 -19.76 47.73 -9.02
C ARG A 701 -18.96 47.88 -10.31
N PHE A 702 -18.61 49.10 -10.72
CA PHE A 702 -17.84 49.37 -11.93
C PHE A 702 -16.52 50.08 -11.64
N SER A 703 -15.57 49.96 -12.55
CA SER A 703 -14.29 50.67 -12.55
C SER A 703 -13.76 50.83 -13.97
N GLY A 704 -12.78 51.73 -14.16
CA GLY A 704 -12.18 52.02 -15.46
C GLY A 704 -12.86 53.18 -16.20
N THR A 705 -12.52 53.34 -17.49
CA THR A 705 -12.97 54.45 -18.33
C THR A 705 -13.99 54.04 -19.40
N GLY A 706 -14.23 52.74 -19.56
CA GLY A 706 -15.21 52.19 -20.50
C GLY A 706 -16.63 52.12 -19.92
N VAL A 707 -17.58 51.66 -20.74
CA VAL A 707 -19.00 51.55 -20.39
C VAL A 707 -19.54 50.16 -20.72
N LEU A 708 -20.48 49.66 -19.94
CA LEU A 708 -21.27 48.47 -20.22
C LEU A 708 -22.58 48.91 -20.88
N SER A 709 -22.82 48.53 -22.13
CA SER A 709 -24.07 48.74 -22.84
C SER A 709 -25.01 47.56 -22.60
N VAL A 710 -26.11 47.83 -21.93
CA VAL A 710 -27.14 46.84 -21.58
C VAL A 710 -28.30 47.00 -22.56
N THR A 711 -28.50 45.99 -23.41
CA THR A 711 -29.42 46.05 -24.56
C THR A 711 -30.87 45.76 -24.19
N THR A 712 -31.08 44.89 -23.21
CA THR A 712 -32.37 44.62 -22.59
C THR A 712 -32.27 44.84 -21.09
N GLY A 713 -33.31 45.43 -20.54
CA GLY A 713 -33.44 45.63 -19.12
C GLY A 713 -34.85 46.10 -18.85
N PHE A 714 -35.17 46.30 -17.59
CA PHE A 714 -36.45 46.90 -17.24
C PHE A 714 -36.59 48.23 -18.00
N ALA A 715 -37.62 48.34 -18.85
CA ALA A 715 -37.93 49.58 -19.56
C ALA A 715 -38.13 50.64 -18.48
N GLY A 716 -37.23 51.64 -18.42
CA GLY A 716 -37.19 52.65 -17.39
C GLY A 716 -38.61 53.08 -17.00
N SER A 717 -38.94 52.94 -15.73
CA SER A 717 -40.25 53.38 -15.30
C SER A 717 -40.37 54.89 -15.53
N PRO A 718 -41.53 55.42 -15.95
CA PRO A 718 -41.80 56.87 -16.03
C PRO A 718 -41.58 57.68 -14.72
N TYR A 719 -40.98 57.10 -13.68
CA TYR A 719 -40.71 57.72 -12.38
C TYR A 719 -39.44 58.59 -12.33
N ASP A 720 -38.59 58.58 -13.36
CA ASP A 720 -37.41 59.48 -13.43
C ASP A 720 -37.81 60.98 -13.54
N ALA A 721 -39.10 61.28 -13.73
CA ALA A 721 -39.64 62.64 -13.85
C ALA A 721 -40.47 63.10 -12.63
N TRP A 722 -40.14 62.68 -11.40
CA TRP A 722 -40.77 63.21 -10.19
C TRP A 722 -40.32 64.66 -9.91
N SER A 723 -40.84 65.61 -10.68
CA SER A 723 -40.83 67.04 -10.33
C SER A 723 -42.24 67.62 -10.47
N GLY A 724 -42.82 68.12 -9.37
CA GLY A 724 -44.09 68.86 -9.41
C GLY A 724 -45.09 68.52 -8.30
N GLY A 725 -44.83 68.93 -7.06
CA GLY A 725 -45.84 69.00 -6.00
C GLY A 725 -45.44 69.99 -4.89
N ALA A 726 -46.23 71.04 -4.67
CA ALA A 726 -46.05 72.01 -3.58
C ALA A 726 -46.58 71.45 -2.24
N ALA A 727 -46.02 71.65 -1.03
CA ALA A 727 -44.78 72.30 -0.57
C ALA A 727 -44.29 71.69 0.77
N PHE A 728 -42.95 71.57 0.90
CA PHE A 728 -42.11 71.96 2.06
C PHE A 728 -40.89 72.76 1.52
N ALA A 729 -41.18 73.80 0.73
CA ALA A 729 -40.55 74.14 -0.55
C ALA A 729 -39.13 74.73 -0.62
N VAL A 730 -38.11 74.19 0.07
CA VAL A 730 -36.71 74.50 -0.29
C VAL A 730 -35.86 73.24 -0.19
N ASP A 731 -35.29 72.80 -1.31
CA ASP A 731 -34.12 71.92 -1.33
C ASP A 731 -32.88 72.84 -1.25
N THR A 732 -32.43 73.14 -0.02
CA THR A 732 -31.32 74.09 0.19
C THR A 732 -29.95 73.49 -0.13
N ASN A 733 -29.85 72.16 -0.19
CA ASN A 733 -28.58 71.45 -0.38
C ASN A 733 -28.45 70.83 -1.80
N GLY A 734 -29.48 70.95 -2.64
CA GLY A 734 -29.47 70.59 -4.06
C GLY A 734 -29.50 69.09 -4.33
N ASP A 735 -30.00 68.31 -3.38
CA ASP A 735 -29.95 66.85 -3.41
C ASP A 735 -31.17 66.22 -4.11
N GLY A 736 -32.13 67.03 -4.56
CA GLY A 736 -33.35 66.58 -5.23
C GLY A 736 -34.46 66.16 -4.27
N VAL A 737 -34.21 66.15 -2.96
CA VAL A 737 -35.21 65.91 -1.91
C VAL A 737 -35.51 67.23 -1.21
N THR A 738 -36.78 67.59 -1.16
CA THR A 738 -37.16 68.79 -0.41
C THR A 738 -36.84 68.61 1.09
N ASN A 739 -36.12 69.54 1.71
CA ASN A 739 -35.64 69.49 3.11
C ASN A 739 -36.66 68.96 4.14
N GLY A 740 -37.92 69.36 4.04
CA GLY A 740 -38.97 68.85 4.95
C GLY A 740 -39.28 67.35 4.78
N MET A 741 -39.15 66.83 3.57
CA MET A 741 -39.31 65.39 3.25
C MET A 741 -38.06 64.59 3.64
N ALA A 742 -36.87 65.16 3.51
CA ALA A 742 -35.62 64.55 3.99
C ALA A 742 -35.71 64.20 5.49
N TRP A 743 -36.23 65.12 6.30
CA TRP A 743 -36.48 64.87 7.72
C TRP A 743 -37.43 63.70 7.96
N LEU A 744 -38.55 63.62 7.24
CA LEU A 744 -39.53 62.54 7.36
C LEU A 744 -38.95 61.15 7.02
N LEU A 745 -38.01 61.09 6.08
CA LEU A 745 -37.39 59.85 5.58
C LEU A 745 -36.19 59.37 6.41
N GLY A 746 -35.98 59.93 7.60
CA GLY A 746 -34.95 59.45 8.53
C GLY A 746 -33.65 60.24 8.52
N ALA A 747 -33.59 61.38 7.82
CA ALA A 747 -32.44 62.28 7.93
C ALA A 747 -32.38 62.91 9.34
N ALA A 748 -31.18 63.07 9.88
CA ALA A 748 -30.97 63.58 11.23
C ALA A 748 -31.53 65.00 11.46
N SER A 749 -31.64 65.82 10.40
CA SER A 749 -32.30 67.12 10.43
C SER A 749 -32.92 67.44 9.06
N PRO A 750 -33.87 68.39 8.99
CA PRO A 750 -34.46 68.82 7.72
C PRO A 750 -33.48 69.41 6.71
N SER A 751 -32.26 69.77 7.10
CA SER A 751 -31.28 70.38 6.19
C SER A 751 -30.21 69.39 5.68
N ALA A 752 -30.28 68.11 6.07
CA ALA A 752 -29.29 67.10 5.72
C ALA A 752 -29.54 66.50 4.33
N ASN A 753 -28.47 66.09 3.64
CA ASN A 753 -28.57 65.39 2.35
C ASN A 753 -29.17 63.99 2.55
N ALA A 754 -30.22 63.67 1.81
CA ALA A 754 -31.05 62.50 2.00
C ALA A 754 -31.32 61.70 0.71
N VAL A 755 -30.54 61.87 -0.36
CA VAL A 755 -30.76 61.15 -1.65
C VAL A 755 -30.82 59.63 -1.46
N GLY A 756 -29.96 59.09 -0.59
CA GLY A 756 -29.95 57.65 -0.27
C GLY A 756 -31.13 57.15 0.57
N LEU A 757 -32.04 58.04 0.99
CA LEU A 757 -33.25 57.73 1.76
C LEU A 757 -34.51 57.75 0.89
N LEU A 758 -34.37 58.01 -0.42
CA LEU A 758 -35.45 57.89 -1.38
C LEU A 758 -35.98 56.45 -1.45
N PRO A 759 -37.28 56.25 -1.75
CA PRO A 759 -37.80 54.92 -2.02
C PRO A 759 -37.08 54.24 -3.16
N VAL A 760 -36.64 53.03 -2.90
CA VAL A 760 -36.20 52.11 -3.93
C VAL A 760 -37.46 51.47 -4.51
N ALA A 761 -37.71 51.74 -5.79
CA ALA A 761 -38.75 51.08 -6.54
C ALA A 761 -38.23 49.74 -7.07
N SER A 762 -39.02 48.68 -6.94
CA SER A 762 -38.76 47.35 -7.50
C SER A 762 -40.07 46.70 -7.95
N GLN A 763 -39.99 45.58 -8.67
CA GLN A 763 -41.16 44.75 -8.94
C GLN A 763 -41.02 43.39 -8.26
N SER A 764 -42.11 42.94 -7.63
CA SER A 764 -42.21 41.59 -7.05
C SER A 764 -43.62 41.05 -7.28
N GLY A 765 -43.74 39.83 -7.81
CA GLY A 765 -45.03 39.21 -8.13
C GLY A 765 -45.90 40.00 -9.12
N GLY A 766 -45.28 40.84 -9.97
CA GLY A 766 -45.95 41.74 -10.92
C GLY A 766 -46.49 43.06 -10.33
N GLY A 767 -46.33 43.30 -9.02
CA GLY A 767 -46.70 44.57 -8.38
C GLY A 767 -45.53 45.53 -8.24
N LEU A 768 -45.80 46.85 -8.16
CA LEU A 768 -44.81 47.87 -7.82
C LEU A 768 -44.57 47.84 -6.31
N VAL A 769 -43.32 47.65 -5.89
CA VAL A 769 -42.90 47.65 -4.49
C VAL A 769 -42.00 48.85 -4.25
N LEU A 770 -42.41 49.73 -3.32
CA LEU A 770 -41.61 50.86 -2.83
C LEU A 770 -41.06 50.53 -1.45
N THR A 771 -39.73 50.49 -1.31
CA THR A 771 -39.06 50.29 -0.01
C THR A 771 -38.30 51.54 0.42
N PHE A 772 -38.55 52.04 1.62
CA PHE A 772 -37.88 53.20 2.20
C PHE A 772 -37.87 53.15 3.73
N ASN A 773 -37.11 54.04 4.36
CA ASN A 773 -37.18 54.27 5.80
C ASN A 773 -37.92 55.57 6.10
N CYS A 774 -38.66 55.63 7.21
CA CYS A 774 -39.22 56.86 7.73
C CYS A 774 -38.92 57.02 9.22
N LEU A 775 -38.77 58.25 9.74
CA LEU A 775 -38.68 58.47 11.20
C LEU A 775 -39.91 57.86 11.88
N ASN A 776 -39.77 57.25 13.07
CA ASN A 776 -40.91 56.76 13.86
C ASN A 776 -41.70 57.92 14.52
N ALA A 777 -42.88 57.65 15.09
CA ALA A 777 -43.80 58.67 15.62
C ALA A 777 -43.17 59.55 16.70
N ALA A 778 -42.29 58.99 17.53
CA ALA A 778 -41.59 59.75 18.56
C ALA A 778 -40.63 60.79 17.97
N ASN A 779 -40.10 60.54 16.76
CA ASN A 779 -39.08 61.37 16.13
C ASN A 779 -39.62 62.30 15.03
N ARG A 780 -40.80 62.03 14.44
CA ARG A 780 -41.39 62.86 13.36
C ARG A 780 -42.48 63.85 13.80
N GLY A 781 -42.82 63.92 15.09
CA GLY A 781 -43.81 64.87 15.61
C GLY A 781 -45.22 64.68 15.03
N THR A 782 -45.91 65.78 14.69
CA THR A 782 -47.27 65.75 14.09
C THR A 782 -47.26 65.40 12.60
N ALA A 783 -46.08 65.26 11.99
CA ALA A 783 -45.97 65.09 10.56
C ALA A 783 -46.36 63.66 10.13
N VAL A 784 -47.10 63.60 9.04
CA VAL A 784 -47.60 62.38 8.41
C VAL A 784 -46.93 62.23 7.05
N LEU A 785 -46.29 61.09 6.84
CA LEU A 785 -45.85 60.66 5.53
C LEU A 785 -46.97 59.86 4.89
N ASN A 786 -47.32 60.18 3.66
CA ASN A 786 -48.31 59.44 2.89
C ASN A 786 -47.65 58.84 1.65
N VAL A 787 -48.10 57.65 1.28
CA VAL A 787 -47.90 57.11 -0.06
C VAL A 787 -49.20 57.34 -0.83
N GLY A 788 -49.10 58.04 -1.96
CA GLY A 788 -50.23 58.24 -2.87
C GLY A 788 -50.14 57.32 -4.07
N HIS A 789 -51.28 56.97 -4.64
CA HIS A 789 -51.39 56.30 -5.92
C HIS A 789 -52.34 57.06 -6.86
N SER A 790 -52.08 56.98 -8.17
CA SER A 790 -52.90 57.55 -9.23
C SER A 790 -52.74 56.73 -10.51
N SER A 791 -53.76 56.75 -11.36
CA SER A 791 -53.74 56.14 -12.69
C SER A 791 -53.07 57.00 -13.76
N ASP A 792 -52.93 58.31 -13.53
CA ASP A 792 -52.47 59.25 -14.55
C ASP A 792 -51.62 60.42 -14.03
N LEU A 793 -50.97 60.24 -12.88
CA LEU A 793 -50.19 61.27 -12.20
C LEU A 793 -51.01 62.45 -11.65
N GLY A 794 -52.31 62.27 -11.42
CA GLY A 794 -53.17 63.30 -10.85
C GLY A 794 -53.79 64.24 -11.89
N ILE A 795 -53.73 63.88 -13.17
CA ILE A 795 -54.19 64.71 -14.29
C ILE A 795 -55.73 64.69 -14.40
N LEU A 796 -56.33 63.50 -14.45
CA LEU A 796 -57.79 63.31 -14.48
C LEU A 796 -58.28 62.57 -13.22
N ASP A 797 -57.47 61.68 -12.63
CA ASP A 797 -57.79 61.02 -11.36
C ASP A 797 -56.98 61.60 -10.20
N ALA A 798 -57.66 62.25 -9.25
CA ALA A 798 -56.98 62.87 -8.11
C ALA A 798 -56.19 61.83 -7.30
N TRP A 799 -54.98 62.21 -6.88
CA TRP A 799 -54.12 61.37 -6.05
C TRP A 799 -54.85 60.89 -4.78
N THR A 800 -54.87 59.57 -4.60
CA THR A 800 -55.44 58.95 -3.40
C THR A 800 -54.30 58.59 -2.45
N TYR A 801 -54.39 59.05 -1.20
CA TYR A 801 -53.31 58.96 -0.22
C TYR A 801 -53.65 57.97 0.90
N ALA A 802 -52.65 57.17 1.29
CA ALA A 802 -52.67 56.38 2.51
C ALA A 802 -51.49 56.79 3.40
N ALA A 803 -51.79 57.02 4.68
CA ALA A 803 -50.79 57.39 5.68
C ALA A 803 -49.89 56.20 5.99
N VAL A 804 -48.58 56.44 6.08
CA VAL A 804 -47.61 55.48 6.59
C VAL A 804 -47.74 55.47 8.12
N THR A 805 -48.47 54.47 8.61
CA THR A 805 -48.63 54.23 10.05
C THR A 805 -47.40 53.54 10.63
N ASP A 806 -47.17 53.65 11.94
CA ASP A 806 -46.05 52.97 12.61
C ASP A 806 -46.25 51.48 12.87
N VAL A 807 -47.35 50.95 12.35
CA VAL A 807 -47.75 49.56 12.45
C VAL A 807 -48.20 49.11 11.08
N ASP A 808 -48.00 47.82 10.80
CA ASP A 808 -48.57 47.14 9.64
C ASP A 808 -50.10 47.35 9.63
N SER A 809 -50.62 47.83 8.51
CA SER A 809 -52.04 48.20 8.36
C SER A 809 -52.77 47.38 7.30
N GLY A 810 -52.13 46.37 6.68
CA GLY A 810 -52.74 45.58 5.62
C GLY A 810 -53.13 46.40 4.38
N PRO A 811 -53.93 45.85 3.46
CA PRO A 811 -54.31 46.54 2.22
C PRO A 811 -55.29 47.67 2.48
N THR A 812 -54.90 48.90 2.16
CA THR A 812 -55.75 50.09 2.19
C THR A 812 -55.76 50.74 0.81
N ASN A 813 -56.94 50.87 0.19
CA ASN A 813 -57.11 51.45 -1.16
C ASN A 813 -56.08 50.93 -2.19
N GLY A 814 -55.91 49.62 -2.30
CA GLY A 814 -55.04 49.01 -3.32
C GLY A 814 -53.55 48.91 -2.98
N VAL A 815 -53.11 49.53 -1.88
CA VAL A 815 -51.71 49.50 -1.40
C VAL A 815 -51.62 48.69 -0.11
N THR A 816 -50.72 47.70 -0.07
CA THR A 816 -50.41 46.93 1.14
C THR A 816 -49.16 47.49 1.80
N PHE A 817 -49.25 47.81 3.09
CA PHE A 817 -48.12 48.35 3.86
C PHE A 817 -47.58 47.31 4.82
N VAL A 818 -46.27 47.05 4.74
CA VAL A 818 -45.53 46.32 5.77
C VAL A 818 -44.57 47.30 6.42
N VAL A 819 -44.80 47.60 7.70
CA VAL A 819 -43.97 48.51 8.48
C VAL A 819 -43.28 47.72 9.58
N THR A 820 -41.95 47.70 9.53
CA THR A 820 -41.11 47.07 10.55
C THR A 820 -40.64 48.16 11.52
N PRO A 821 -41.11 48.15 12.79
CA PRO A 821 -40.75 49.19 13.76
C PRO A 821 -39.25 49.22 14.09
N GLY A 822 -38.69 50.41 14.23
CA GLY A 822 -37.31 50.64 14.65
C GLY A 822 -37.11 51.98 15.36
N SER A 823 -35.88 52.27 15.79
CA SER A 823 -35.51 53.52 16.47
C SER A 823 -34.15 54.02 15.97
N PRO A 824 -34.05 55.24 15.40
CA PRO A 824 -35.09 56.27 15.31
C PRO A 824 -36.07 56.14 14.13
N THR A 825 -35.86 55.19 13.21
CA THR A 825 -36.63 55.01 11.96
C THR A 825 -37.34 53.65 11.87
N ASN A 826 -38.44 53.60 11.12
CA ASN A 826 -39.14 52.39 10.70
C ASN A 826 -38.80 52.07 9.25
N ALA A 827 -38.64 50.79 8.93
CA ALA A 827 -38.53 50.32 7.55
C ALA A 827 -39.93 50.06 6.98
N VAL A 828 -40.19 50.57 5.77
CA VAL A 828 -41.50 50.56 5.14
C VAL A 828 -41.41 49.90 3.78
N THR A 829 -42.29 48.95 3.53
CA THR A 829 -42.54 48.36 2.22
C THR A 829 -43.98 48.63 1.83
N ALA A 830 -44.20 49.36 0.74
CA ALA A 830 -45.52 49.60 0.17
C ALA A 830 -45.63 48.83 -1.15
N THR A 831 -46.61 47.93 -1.24
CA THR A 831 -46.84 47.09 -2.43
C THR A 831 -48.15 47.48 -3.11
N ILE A 832 -48.06 47.88 -4.38
CA ILE A 832 -49.18 48.12 -5.28
C ILE A 832 -49.36 46.88 -6.14
N SER A 833 -50.52 46.22 -6.05
CA SER A 833 -50.72 44.92 -6.71
C SER A 833 -50.77 45.02 -8.25
N SER A 834 -50.36 43.95 -8.92
CA SER A 834 -50.43 43.80 -10.39
C SER A 834 -51.85 43.95 -10.95
N THR A 835 -52.87 43.57 -10.18
CA THR A 835 -54.29 43.69 -10.55
C THR A 835 -54.71 45.15 -10.70
N GLU A 836 -54.16 46.05 -9.89
CA GLU A 836 -54.37 47.49 -10.04
C GLU A 836 -53.52 48.07 -11.19
N GLY A 837 -52.32 47.54 -11.39
CA GLY A 837 -51.44 47.90 -12.51
C GLY A 837 -52.07 47.64 -13.89
N ALA A 838 -52.83 46.55 -14.06
CA ALA A 838 -53.52 46.21 -15.30
C ALA A 838 -54.60 47.23 -15.73
N ALA A 839 -55.10 48.06 -14.80
CA ALA A 839 -56.03 49.14 -15.08
C ALA A 839 -55.34 50.47 -15.44
N GLY A 840 -54.03 50.44 -15.75
CA GLY A 840 -53.22 51.63 -16.04
C GLY A 840 -52.68 52.35 -14.81
N LYS A 841 -52.79 51.76 -13.61
CA LYS A 841 -52.50 52.42 -12.33
C LYS A 841 -51.19 51.98 -11.69
N LEU A 842 -50.06 52.29 -12.32
CA LEU A 842 -48.77 51.91 -11.77
C LEU A 842 -48.13 53.00 -10.88
N PHE A 843 -48.62 54.23 -10.86
CA PHE A 843 -47.90 55.36 -10.26
C PHE A 843 -48.10 55.44 -8.73
N GLY A 844 -47.01 55.27 -7.97
CA GLY A 844 -46.95 55.62 -6.55
C GLY A 844 -46.16 56.92 -6.36
N HIS A 845 -46.49 57.75 -5.37
CA HIS A 845 -45.64 58.88 -4.97
C HIS A 845 -45.59 59.07 -3.45
N LEU A 846 -44.55 59.72 -2.94
CA LEU A 846 -44.48 60.11 -1.53
C LEU A 846 -44.95 61.54 -1.34
N LYS A 847 -45.70 61.76 -0.25
CA LYS A 847 -46.12 63.09 0.17
C LYS A 847 -46.02 63.26 1.67
N GLY A 848 -45.18 64.19 2.09
CA GLY A 848 -45.14 64.66 3.47
C GLY A 848 -46.17 65.76 3.72
N THR A 849 -46.94 65.65 4.78
CA THR A 849 -47.81 66.72 5.31
C THR A 849 -47.52 66.89 6.79
N LYS A 850 -47.33 68.12 7.26
CA LYS A 850 -47.02 68.41 8.68
C LYS A 850 -48.21 68.95 9.43
#